data_AF-A0A8S1DYE2-F1
#
_entry.id   AF-A0A8S1DYE2-F1
#
_cell.length_a   1.000
_cell.length_b   1.000
_cell.length_c   1.000
_cell.angle_alpha   90.00
_cell.angle_beta   90.00
_cell.angle_gamma   90.00
#
_symmetry.space_group_name_H-M   'P 1'
#
loop_
_entity.id
_entity.type
_entity.pdbx_description
1 polymer ?
#
loop_
_entity_poly.entity_id
_entity_poly.type
_entity_poly.pdbx_seq_one_letter_code
_entity_poly.pdbx_strand_id
1 'polypeptide(L)'
;MNDSFWSLPPPPPSPPSTRIFPRQADKNAVTFICFNARSLKDRKKTADVLSLLTAHDADVCAINETWLSPDVHNYEVLPRDYVVLRKDRLGGRRPAGGVALAIRPHLQPKRLQQLEGQAEIVWAQIKANSLRFLVGSAYRRPNADTGYNAALLESLELAAAEQHNYDGCFLMGDFNLSVSWLLEPPRAHAAPADDFLSAFTTMALKQHIKSPTRTTENSENILDLFLSDVPELVAAANVVCGISDHDALSVTLSAYQHYVSCGKTLERIVRDRTVEYLEKEEVIPSCQHGFREKRSCTTLLTGTIDNWTAALDEASGTHIHAVFLDWSKAFDKVSHPRLLSKLQYYGIKGQLLKWYESFLVGRTQFVKFGGESSEPCEVASGVVQGSVLGPLLFNIFVADLPEMVTNSTLVQYADDATIYKEIRCQEDADALQEDLYNIDVWCSNNGMTLNAKKCKIMDITRARVPLQFVYTLGASVLEYVHKERMLGVHISSDLRWHEHTDIVRAKAARNLGFAARNLRGCTPRVKRVAYLTLVRPVMTFGLPAWHPTTQDNVNRLERVQKRAVHFIYGRNPPPANEQKIMPFPMLLRYNDLIFFKKCECGETDFNARARIIEGRVLRGDSGQHPRLQPPPTRSVLGQRAFSFRVVKPWNDLPPALKDCNAAQFPALLKQHMWQEF
;
A
#
# COMPACT_ATOMS: atom_id res chain seq x y z
N MET A 1 15.76 88.69 -31.31
CA MET A 1 15.51 89.39 -30.04
C MET A 1 15.11 88.30 -29.05
N ASN A 2 16.08 87.66 -28.38
CA ASN A 2 16.67 88.10 -27.10
C ASN A 2 15.57 88.14 -26.02
N ASP A 3 15.61 87.44 -24.90
CA ASP A 3 16.71 86.89 -24.09
C ASP A 3 16.07 85.86 -23.12
N SER A 4 16.61 84.65 -22.99
CA SER A 4 17.51 84.19 -21.90
C SER A 4 16.88 84.18 -20.49
N PHE A 5 17.04 83.08 -19.74
CA PHE A 5 17.51 83.03 -18.34
C PHE A 5 17.33 81.58 -17.80
N TRP A 6 18.42 80.80 -17.92
CA TRP A 6 18.83 79.59 -17.18
C TRP A 6 17.84 78.43 -16.95
N SER A 7 17.93 77.41 -17.82
CA SER A 7 17.55 76.04 -17.50
C SER A 7 18.56 75.40 -16.54
N LEU A 8 18.11 75.06 -15.34
CA LEU A 8 18.85 74.28 -14.33
C LEU A 8 19.32 72.93 -14.91
N PRO A 9 20.51 72.42 -14.51
CA PRO A 9 20.97 71.11 -14.91
C PRO A 9 19.99 70.01 -14.44
N PRO A 10 19.89 68.89 -15.18
CA PRO A 10 18.98 67.80 -14.83
C PRO A 10 19.28 67.27 -13.43
N PRO A 11 18.25 66.84 -12.69
CA PRO A 11 18.42 66.31 -11.34
C PRO A 11 19.38 65.12 -11.35
N PRO A 12 20.23 64.97 -10.32
CA PRO A 12 21.11 63.81 -10.20
C PRO A 12 20.26 62.53 -10.23
N PRO A 13 20.80 61.45 -10.82
CA PRO A 13 20.08 60.18 -10.89
C PRO A 13 19.63 59.79 -9.48
N SER A 14 18.32 59.52 -9.37
CA SER A 14 17.71 58.97 -8.17
C SER A 14 18.56 57.83 -7.63
N PRO A 15 18.79 57.75 -6.29
CA PRO A 15 19.53 56.65 -5.69
C PRO A 15 18.93 55.33 -6.16
N PRO A 16 19.75 54.30 -6.42
CA PRO A 16 19.27 53.05 -6.96
C PRO A 16 18.13 52.57 -6.08
N SER A 17 16.94 52.44 -6.68
CA SER A 17 15.81 51.77 -6.06
C SER A 17 16.37 50.51 -5.42
N THR A 18 16.24 50.41 -4.10
CA THR A 18 16.67 49.25 -3.32
C THR A 18 16.19 48.03 -4.08
N ARG A 19 17.15 47.31 -4.67
CA ARG A 19 16.89 46.17 -5.54
C ARG A 19 15.99 45.23 -4.76
N ILE A 20 14.70 45.19 -5.11
CA ILE A 20 13.87 44.03 -4.85
C ILE A 20 14.59 42.94 -5.63
N PHE A 21 15.37 42.12 -4.93
CA PHE A 21 16.01 40.97 -5.54
C PHE A 21 14.91 40.17 -6.26
N PRO A 22 14.99 39.98 -7.58
CA PRO A 22 14.06 39.09 -8.26
C PRO A 22 14.30 37.70 -7.69
N ARG A 23 13.30 37.16 -7.00
CA ARG A 23 13.35 35.82 -6.43
C ARG A 23 13.42 34.82 -7.58
N GLN A 24 14.33 33.87 -7.49
CA GLN A 24 14.38 32.70 -8.37
C GLN A 24 13.01 32.02 -8.36
N ALA A 25 12.35 32.02 -9.52
CA ALA A 25 11.16 31.23 -9.77
C ALA A 25 11.57 29.76 -9.85
N ASP A 26 11.50 29.05 -8.73
CA ASP A 26 11.29 27.58 -8.60
C ASP A 26 11.54 27.14 -7.15
N LYS A 27 10.68 27.58 -6.22
CA LYS A 27 10.68 27.03 -4.86
C LYS A 27 9.67 25.88 -4.81
N ASN A 28 10.15 24.65 -4.93
CA ASN A 28 9.32 23.44 -4.89
C ASN A 28 8.81 23.08 -3.47
N ALA A 29 9.30 23.76 -2.43
CA ALA A 29 8.98 23.49 -1.02
C ALA A 29 8.14 24.63 -0.42
N VAL A 30 7.18 24.27 0.43
CA VAL A 30 6.38 25.23 1.22
C VAL A 30 6.96 25.29 2.62
N THR A 31 7.31 26.49 3.07
CA THR A 31 7.89 26.70 4.41
C THR A 31 6.87 27.35 5.35
N PHE A 32 6.76 26.81 6.55
CA PHE A 32 5.91 27.27 7.64
C PHE A 32 6.77 27.86 8.75
N ILE A 33 6.29 28.96 9.35
CA ILE A 33 6.84 29.48 10.59
C ILE A 33 5.73 29.71 11.61
N CYS A 34 5.96 29.36 12.87
CA CYS A 34 5.02 29.59 13.96
C CYS A 34 5.73 30.23 15.14
N PHE A 35 5.20 31.31 15.70
CA PHE A 35 5.78 31.94 16.88
C PHE A 35 4.75 32.69 17.73
N ASN A 36 5.04 32.80 19.02
CA ASN A 36 4.34 33.68 19.95
C ASN A 36 4.95 35.08 19.90
N ALA A 37 4.14 36.10 19.56
CA ALA A 37 4.62 37.46 19.37
C ALA A 37 4.67 38.29 20.66
N ARG A 38 3.87 37.96 21.69
CA ARG A 38 3.64 38.82 22.87
C ARG A 38 3.48 40.31 22.52
N SER A 39 2.46 40.64 21.73
CA SER A 39 2.20 41.97 21.14
C SER A 39 2.99 42.26 19.85
N LEU A 40 2.24 42.57 18.79
CA LEU A 40 2.73 43.16 17.55
C LEU A 40 2.56 44.69 17.49
N LYS A 41 2.08 45.33 18.56
CA LYS A 41 1.89 46.80 18.59
C LYS A 41 3.20 47.59 18.68
N ASP A 42 4.29 46.94 19.08
CA ASP A 42 5.61 47.56 19.15
C ASP A 42 6.26 47.60 17.76
N ARG A 43 6.53 48.80 17.23
CA ARG A 43 7.16 48.98 15.92
C ARG A 43 8.55 48.33 15.81
N LYS A 44 9.25 48.11 16.93
CA LYS A 44 10.54 47.39 16.91
C LYS A 44 10.35 45.92 16.52
N LYS A 45 9.26 45.29 16.98
CA LYS A 45 8.94 43.89 16.66
C LYS A 45 8.56 43.67 15.20
N THR A 46 8.07 44.69 14.50
CA THR A 46 7.78 44.59 13.06
C THR A 46 9.05 44.27 12.26
N ALA A 47 10.20 44.84 12.65
CA ALA A 47 11.48 44.52 12.03
C ALA A 47 11.95 43.09 12.36
N ASP A 48 11.76 42.64 13.60
CA ASP A 48 12.09 41.28 14.02
C ASP A 48 11.24 40.23 13.30
N VAL A 49 9.94 40.48 13.14
CA VAL A 49 9.03 39.64 12.35
C VAL A 49 9.48 39.56 10.90
N LEU A 50 9.82 40.69 10.27
CA LEU A 50 10.31 40.70 8.89
C LEU A 50 11.64 39.93 8.76
N SER A 51 12.55 40.10 9.72
CA SER A 51 13.82 39.37 9.76
C SER A 51 13.58 37.87 9.85
N LEU A 52 12.71 37.44 10.77
CA LEU A 52 12.37 36.03 10.96
C LEU A 52 11.72 35.40 9.71
N LEU A 53 10.74 36.09 9.11
CA LEU A 53 10.08 35.64 7.88
C LEU A 53 11.07 35.53 6.70
N THR A 54 12.02 36.47 6.60
CA THR A 54 13.00 36.50 5.51
C THR A 54 14.08 35.45 5.70
N ALA A 55 14.60 35.30 6.93
CA ALA A 55 15.66 34.34 7.27
C ALA A 55 15.24 32.89 7.01
N HIS A 56 13.95 32.58 7.20
CA HIS A 56 13.40 31.25 6.99
C HIS A 56 12.62 31.09 5.69
N ASP A 57 12.55 32.14 4.86
CA ASP A 57 11.79 32.12 3.61
C ASP A 57 10.35 31.57 3.84
N ALA A 58 9.63 32.13 4.80
CA ALA A 58 8.36 31.58 5.24
C ALA A 58 7.23 31.86 4.22
N ASP A 59 6.54 30.82 3.77
CA ASP A 59 5.37 30.93 2.88
C ASP A 59 4.05 31.04 3.67
N VAL A 60 4.00 30.37 4.83
CA VAL A 60 2.89 30.41 5.78
C VAL A 60 3.44 30.78 7.15
N CYS A 61 2.82 31.75 7.82
CA CYS A 61 3.21 32.21 9.14
C CYS A 61 2.01 32.19 10.09
N ALA A 62 2.10 31.39 11.15
CA ALA A 62 1.17 31.39 12.27
C ALA A 62 1.72 32.26 13.41
N ILE A 63 0.91 33.19 13.89
CA ILE A 63 1.29 34.15 14.92
C ILE A 63 0.29 34.07 16.06
N ASN A 64 0.79 33.72 17.25
CA ASN A 64 0.03 33.69 18.48
C ASN A 64 0.30 34.95 19.31
N GLU A 65 -0.65 35.34 20.16
CA GLU A 65 -0.55 36.52 21.02
C GLU A 65 -0.25 37.82 20.24
N THR A 66 -1.05 38.09 19.20
CA THR A 66 -0.89 39.29 18.35
C THR A 66 -1.16 40.60 19.10
N TRP A 67 -2.11 40.59 20.04
CA TRP A 67 -2.60 41.72 20.86
C TRP A 67 -3.10 42.91 20.02
N LEU A 68 -3.55 42.64 18.80
CA LEU A 68 -4.08 43.63 17.88
C LEU A 68 -5.56 43.95 18.19
N SER A 69 -6.02 45.10 17.72
CA SER A 69 -7.43 45.48 17.69
C SER A 69 -7.87 45.68 16.24
N PRO A 70 -9.18 45.65 15.95
CA PRO A 70 -9.72 45.92 14.61
C PRO A 70 -9.24 47.24 13.99
N ASP A 71 -8.83 48.21 14.82
CA ASP A 71 -8.34 49.52 14.37
C ASP A 71 -6.94 49.45 13.72
N VAL A 72 -6.12 48.46 14.08
CA VAL A 72 -4.76 48.31 13.54
C VAL A 72 -4.83 47.60 12.19
N HIS A 73 -4.38 48.25 11.12
CA HIS A 73 -4.36 47.64 9.79
C HIS A 73 -3.25 46.58 9.66
N ASN A 74 -3.50 45.52 8.89
CA ASN A 74 -2.53 44.43 8.70
C ASN A 74 -1.16 44.92 8.19
N TYR A 75 -1.17 45.94 7.32
CA TYR A 75 0.04 46.53 6.73
C TYR A 75 0.92 47.30 7.72
N GLU A 76 0.43 47.58 8.93
CA GLU A 76 1.22 48.25 9.96
C GLU A 76 2.16 47.29 10.69
N VAL A 77 1.86 45.99 10.68
CA VAL A 77 2.52 44.99 11.53
C VAL A 77 3.06 43.79 10.77
N LEU A 78 2.61 43.57 9.52
CA LEU A 78 3.05 42.47 8.68
C LEU A 78 3.41 42.95 7.27
N PRO A 79 4.34 42.25 6.58
CA PRO A 79 4.74 42.58 5.23
C PRO A 79 3.56 42.58 4.24
N ARG A 80 3.55 43.52 3.28
CA ARG A 80 2.44 43.73 2.33
C ARG A 80 2.22 42.57 1.35
N ASP A 81 3.22 41.70 1.21
CA ASP A 81 3.26 40.55 0.33
C ASP A 81 2.67 39.27 0.95
N TYR A 82 1.95 39.39 2.07
CA TYR A 82 1.14 38.32 2.67
C TYR A 82 -0.34 38.69 2.72
N VAL A 83 -1.19 37.68 2.53
CA VAL A 83 -2.61 37.72 2.86
C VAL A 83 -2.75 37.36 4.33
N VAL A 84 -3.26 38.28 5.14
CA VAL A 84 -3.37 38.12 6.60
C VAL A 84 -4.81 37.78 6.98
N LEU A 85 -4.98 36.59 7.56
CA LEU A 85 -6.22 36.07 8.12
C LEU A 85 -6.08 36.08 9.64
N ARG A 86 -6.78 36.97 10.34
CA ARG A 86 -6.62 37.11 11.80
C ARG A 86 -7.94 37.12 12.56
N LYS A 87 -7.85 36.80 13.84
CA LYS A 87 -8.93 36.88 14.83
C LYS A 87 -8.41 37.60 16.07
N ASP A 88 -8.88 38.82 16.24
CA ASP A 88 -8.50 39.70 17.35
C ASP A 88 -9.36 39.39 18.59
N ARG A 89 -8.77 39.50 19.78
CA ARG A 89 -9.51 39.32 21.04
C ARG A 89 -10.30 40.60 21.36
N LEU A 90 -11.62 40.49 21.41
CA LEU A 90 -12.52 41.59 21.75
C LEU A 90 -12.96 41.52 23.22
N GLY A 91 -12.92 42.64 23.96
CA GLY A 91 -13.66 42.79 25.22
C GLY A 91 -12.97 42.45 26.56
N GLY A 92 -11.63 42.46 26.67
CA GLY A 92 -10.92 42.22 27.94
C GLY A 92 -10.40 43.48 28.65
N ARG A 93 -10.34 43.48 29.99
CA ARG A 93 -9.59 44.49 30.80
C ARG A 93 -8.08 44.53 30.49
N ARG A 94 -7.57 43.56 29.72
CA ARG A 94 -6.23 43.52 29.13
C ARG A 94 -6.35 43.03 27.67
N PRO A 95 -5.75 43.71 26.69
CA PRO A 95 -5.83 43.35 25.26
C PRO A 95 -4.90 42.18 24.86
N ALA A 96 -4.44 41.38 25.82
CA ALA A 96 -3.51 40.28 25.57
C ALA A 96 -4.27 39.07 24.98
N GLY A 97 -3.89 38.59 23.80
CA GLY A 97 -4.51 37.48 23.05
C GLY A 97 -4.49 37.69 21.54
N GLY A 98 -5.27 36.90 20.79
CA GLY A 98 -5.40 36.98 19.33
C GLY A 98 -4.45 36.08 18.55
N VAL A 99 -4.89 35.69 17.35
CA VAL A 99 -4.18 34.79 16.43
C VAL A 99 -4.22 35.30 14.99
N ALA A 100 -3.19 35.01 14.21
CA ALA A 100 -3.13 35.33 12.79
C ALA A 100 -2.44 34.24 11.97
N LEU A 101 -2.91 34.06 10.74
CA LEU A 101 -2.24 33.35 9.65
C LEU A 101 -1.88 34.37 8.56
N ALA A 102 -0.59 34.59 8.33
CA ALA A 102 -0.09 35.35 7.20
C ALA A 102 0.41 34.38 6.13
N ILE A 103 -0.20 34.39 4.94
CA ILE A 103 0.05 33.40 3.88
C ILE A 103 0.40 34.11 2.57
N ARG A 104 1.43 33.63 1.88
CA ARG A 104 1.81 34.17 0.57
C ARG A 104 0.68 34.03 -0.47
N PRO A 105 0.41 35.05 -1.30
CA PRO A 105 -0.67 35.02 -2.31
C PRO A 105 -0.59 33.84 -3.30
N HIS A 106 0.61 33.36 -3.62
CA HIS A 106 0.79 32.24 -4.56
C HIS A 106 0.16 30.92 -4.05
N LEU A 107 -0.03 30.79 -2.74
CA LEU A 107 -0.73 29.66 -2.12
C LEU A 107 -2.26 29.80 -2.12
N GLN A 108 -2.81 30.84 -2.75
CA GLN A 108 -4.26 31.06 -2.89
C GLN A 108 -5.05 30.86 -1.58
N PRO A 109 -4.70 31.55 -0.49
CA PRO A 109 -5.32 31.34 0.82
C PRO A 109 -6.80 31.73 0.82
N LYS A 110 -7.64 30.88 1.42
CA LYS A 110 -9.08 31.13 1.63
C LYS A 110 -9.45 30.83 3.07
N ARG A 111 -9.90 31.85 3.82
CA ARG A 111 -10.34 31.70 5.22
C ARG A 111 -11.62 30.86 5.32
N LEU A 112 -11.67 29.98 6.33
CA LEU A 112 -12.79 29.09 6.62
C LEU A 112 -13.42 29.48 7.97
N GLN A 113 -14.08 30.65 8.00
CA GLN A 113 -14.66 31.21 9.23
C GLN A 113 -15.67 30.28 9.90
N GLN A 114 -16.35 29.43 9.13
CA GLN A 114 -17.33 28.47 9.63
C GLN A 114 -16.72 27.43 10.59
N LEU A 115 -15.39 27.27 10.60
CA LEU A 115 -14.69 26.33 11.48
C LEU A 115 -14.20 26.98 12.78
N GLU A 116 -14.23 28.31 12.93
CA GLU A 116 -13.44 29.02 13.97
C GLU A 116 -14.18 29.24 15.31
N GLY A 117 -15.50 29.11 15.35
CA GLY A 117 -16.32 29.31 16.57
C GLY A 117 -16.01 30.62 17.32
N GLN A 118 -16.05 30.60 18.66
CA GLN A 118 -15.65 31.73 19.53
C GLN A 118 -14.19 31.66 20.01
N ALA A 119 -13.47 30.57 19.73
CA ALA A 119 -12.10 30.36 20.18
C ALA A 119 -11.05 31.18 19.41
N GLU A 120 -9.85 31.33 19.97
CA GLU A 120 -8.72 31.96 19.27
C GLU A 120 -8.03 30.96 18.33
N ILE A 121 -8.73 30.67 17.23
CA ILE A 121 -8.27 29.81 16.15
C ILE A 121 -8.69 30.39 14.81
N VAL A 122 -7.82 30.30 13.82
CA VAL A 122 -8.08 30.70 12.43
C VAL A 122 -7.78 29.51 11.53
N TRP A 123 -8.72 29.21 10.64
CA TRP A 123 -8.59 28.15 9.64
C TRP A 123 -8.54 28.73 8.24
N ALA A 124 -7.70 28.16 7.39
CA ALA A 124 -7.58 28.53 5.99
C ALA A 124 -7.34 27.30 5.12
N GLN A 125 -7.92 27.32 3.93
CA GLN A 125 -7.44 26.51 2.83
C GLN A 125 -6.23 27.19 2.20
N ILE A 126 -5.22 26.41 1.84
CA ILE A 126 -4.15 26.82 0.92
C ILE A 126 -4.06 25.83 -0.26
N LYS A 127 -3.51 26.28 -1.38
CA LYS A 127 -3.24 25.47 -2.57
C LYS A 127 -1.76 25.51 -2.92
N ALA A 128 -1.11 24.36 -2.90
CA ALA A 128 0.29 24.22 -3.32
C ALA A 128 0.42 23.03 -4.27
N ASN A 129 1.10 23.19 -5.41
CA ASN A 129 1.35 22.12 -6.38
C ASN A 129 0.07 21.34 -6.79
N SER A 130 -1.04 22.05 -6.99
CA SER A 130 -2.38 21.49 -7.29
C SER A 130 -3.10 20.76 -6.16
N LEU A 131 -2.44 20.54 -5.01
CA LEU A 131 -3.04 19.99 -3.80
C LEU A 131 -3.69 21.10 -2.97
N ARG A 132 -4.70 20.75 -2.18
CA ARG A 132 -5.40 21.64 -1.25
C ARG A 132 -5.15 21.16 0.17
N PHE A 133 -4.64 22.05 1.01
CA PHE A 133 -4.38 21.75 2.42
C PHE A 133 -5.26 22.60 3.33
N LEU A 134 -5.70 21.99 4.43
CA LEU A 134 -6.33 22.69 5.54
C LEU A 134 -5.24 23.13 6.52
N VAL A 135 -5.18 24.42 6.86
CA VAL A 135 -4.16 24.99 7.75
C VAL A 135 -4.83 25.76 8.88
N GLY A 136 -4.44 25.46 10.11
CA GLY A 136 -4.97 26.09 11.32
C GLY A 136 -3.87 26.75 12.16
N SER A 137 -4.15 27.94 12.69
CA SER A 137 -3.38 28.57 13.77
C SER A 137 -4.25 28.73 15.00
N ALA A 138 -3.86 28.11 16.11
CA ALA A 138 -4.62 28.10 17.36
C ALA A 138 -3.79 28.64 18.52
N TYR A 139 -4.44 29.37 19.43
CA TYR A 139 -3.85 29.77 20.71
C TYR A 139 -4.73 29.30 21.86
N ARG A 140 -4.12 28.63 22.84
CA ARG A 140 -4.77 28.30 24.10
C ARG A 140 -3.99 28.93 25.25
N ARG A 141 -4.66 29.84 25.97
CA ARG A 141 -4.12 30.50 27.17
C ARG A 141 -3.81 29.49 28.29
N PRO A 142 -2.76 29.71 29.12
CA PRO A 142 -2.36 28.77 30.18
C PRO A 142 -3.48 28.40 31.17
N ASN A 143 -4.25 29.40 31.62
CA ASN A 143 -5.34 29.25 32.59
C ASN A 143 -6.73 29.28 31.92
N ALA A 144 -6.88 28.60 30.78
CA ALA A 144 -8.15 28.55 30.06
C ALA A 144 -9.26 27.86 30.88
N ASP A 145 -10.38 28.56 31.07
CA ASP A 145 -11.61 27.98 31.64
C ASP A 145 -12.22 26.89 30.74
N THR A 146 -13.15 26.11 31.30
CA THR A 146 -13.81 24.99 30.62
C THR A 146 -14.54 25.43 29.35
N GLY A 147 -15.18 26.60 29.36
CA GLY A 147 -15.89 27.13 28.19
C GLY A 147 -14.95 27.45 27.03
N TYR A 148 -13.79 28.03 27.33
CA TYR A 148 -12.76 28.30 26.33
C TYR A 148 -12.16 27.02 25.74
N ASN A 149 -11.89 26.01 26.57
CA ASN A 149 -11.40 24.72 26.10
C ASN A 149 -12.45 24.04 25.20
N ALA A 150 -13.73 24.07 25.59
CA ALA A 150 -14.83 23.52 24.80
C ALA A 150 -14.95 24.20 23.43
N ALA A 151 -14.83 25.53 23.36
CA ALA A 151 -14.88 26.27 22.10
C ALA A 151 -13.72 25.92 21.13
N LEU A 152 -12.52 25.64 21.67
CA LEU A 152 -11.39 25.16 20.86
C LEU A 152 -11.63 23.73 20.37
N LEU A 153 -12.13 22.85 21.23
CA LEU A 153 -12.45 21.45 20.87
C LEU A 153 -13.55 21.39 19.81
N GLU A 154 -14.59 22.22 19.91
CA GLU A 154 -15.65 22.35 18.90
C GLU A 154 -15.07 22.75 17.54
N SER A 155 -14.13 23.71 17.50
CA SER A 155 -13.44 24.08 16.26
C SER A 155 -12.64 22.91 15.67
N LEU A 156 -11.98 22.11 16.51
CA LEU A 156 -11.25 20.91 16.07
C LEU A 156 -12.20 19.83 15.54
N GLU A 157 -13.37 19.64 16.15
CA GLU A 157 -14.40 18.71 15.68
C GLU A 157 -14.96 19.13 14.31
N LEU A 158 -15.24 20.42 14.11
CA LEU A 158 -15.64 20.96 12.82
C LEU A 158 -14.54 20.79 11.77
N ALA A 159 -13.28 21.04 12.13
CA ALA A 159 -12.15 20.81 11.25
C ALA A 159 -11.98 19.33 10.90
N ALA A 160 -12.16 18.41 11.85
CA ALA A 160 -12.13 16.98 11.62
C ALA A 160 -13.22 16.53 10.63
N ALA A 161 -14.42 17.11 10.75
CA ALA A 161 -15.51 16.88 9.81
C ALA A 161 -15.22 17.43 8.41
N GLU A 162 -14.44 18.51 8.28
CA GLU A 162 -14.12 19.15 7.00
C GLU A 162 -12.83 18.61 6.35
N GLN A 163 -11.94 18.01 7.14
CA GLN A 163 -10.59 17.54 6.76
C GLN A 163 -10.58 16.60 5.55
N HIS A 164 -11.60 15.77 5.38
CA HIS A 164 -11.71 14.80 4.26
C HIS A 164 -11.83 15.45 2.88
N ASN A 165 -12.10 16.76 2.80
CA ASN A 165 -12.15 17.52 1.55
C ASN A 165 -10.76 18.02 1.07
N TYR A 166 -9.71 17.77 1.85
CA TYR A 166 -8.35 18.26 1.63
C TYR A 166 -7.35 17.10 1.52
N ASP A 167 -6.22 17.36 0.87
CA ASP A 167 -5.13 16.39 0.68
C ASP A 167 -4.25 16.24 1.93
N GLY A 168 -4.45 17.10 2.93
CA GLY A 168 -3.81 17.04 4.24
C GLY A 168 -4.18 18.23 5.12
N CYS A 169 -3.92 18.10 6.42
CA CYS A 169 -4.22 19.06 7.46
C CYS A 169 -2.97 19.38 8.29
N PHE A 170 -2.72 20.67 8.50
CA PHE A 170 -1.65 21.19 9.33
C PHE A 170 -2.23 22.11 10.41
N LEU A 171 -1.99 21.79 11.68
CA LEU A 171 -2.41 22.60 12.82
C LEU A 171 -1.19 23.03 13.62
N MET A 172 -1.07 24.33 13.90
CA MET A 172 0.07 24.85 14.64
C MET A 172 -0.33 25.96 15.61
N GLY A 173 0.53 26.18 16.61
CA GLY A 173 0.38 27.28 17.55
C GLY A 173 0.74 26.91 18.98
N ASP A 174 0.56 27.87 19.89
CA ASP A 174 0.83 27.73 21.31
C ASP A 174 -0.42 27.22 22.06
N PHE A 175 -0.37 25.96 22.48
CA PHE A 175 -1.49 25.29 23.15
C PHE A 175 -1.41 25.33 24.69
N ASN A 176 -0.25 25.71 25.26
CA ASN A 176 -0.01 25.66 26.71
C ASN A 176 -0.52 24.37 27.39
N LEU A 177 -0.38 23.21 26.75
CA LEU A 177 -0.89 21.92 27.25
C LEU A 177 0.16 21.19 28.08
N SER A 178 -0.26 20.69 29.24
CA SER A 178 0.58 19.86 30.11
C SER A 178 0.57 18.41 29.63
N VAL A 179 1.38 18.11 28.61
CA VAL A 179 1.52 16.79 27.98
C VAL A 179 3.00 16.40 27.87
N SER A 180 3.31 15.15 28.19
CA SER A 180 4.60 14.55 27.84
C SER A 180 4.61 14.09 26.39
N TRP A 181 4.93 15.02 25.48
CA TRP A 181 4.89 14.81 24.02
C TRP A 181 5.90 13.79 23.47
N LEU A 182 7.00 13.56 24.21
CA LEU A 182 8.07 12.65 23.79
C LEU A 182 7.80 11.18 24.16
N LEU A 183 6.73 10.89 24.89
CA LEU A 183 6.30 9.52 25.15
C LEU A 183 5.50 8.98 23.96
N GLU A 184 5.59 7.67 23.72
CA GLU A 184 4.76 6.98 22.72
C GLU A 184 3.85 5.94 23.40
N PRO A 185 2.54 6.21 23.55
CA PRO A 185 1.80 7.43 23.15
C PRO A 185 2.04 8.62 24.11
N PRO A 186 1.79 9.88 23.66
CA PRO A 186 1.86 11.06 24.52
C PRO A 186 0.92 10.93 25.72
N ARG A 187 1.35 11.44 26.88
CA ARG A 187 0.59 11.34 28.13
C ARG A 187 0.18 12.71 28.65
N ALA A 188 -1.13 12.93 28.81
CA ALA A 188 -1.68 14.11 29.48
C ALA A 188 -1.48 14.03 31.00
N HIS A 189 -1.19 15.18 31.62
CA HIS A 189 -1.05 15.32 33.08
C HIS A 189 -2.28 15.93 33.76
N ALA A 190 -3.25 16.42 32.99
CA ALA A 190 -4.48 17.04 33.48
C ALA A 190 -5.64 16.84 32.49
N ALA A 191 -6.87 16.91 32.99
CA ALA A 191 -8.11 16.67 32.22
C ALA A 191 -8.21 17.42 30.87
N PRO A 192 -7.97 18.76 30.76
CA PRO A 192 -8.13 19.41 29.46
C PRO A 192 -7.13 18.88 28.42
N ALA A 193 -5.95 18.44 28.83
CA ALA A 193 -4.95 17.90 27.91
C ALA A 193 -5.35 16.52 27.34
N ASP A 194 -6.12 15.73 28.07
CA ASP A 194 -6.61 14.43 27.59
C ASP A 194 -7.65 14.62 26.47
N ASP A 195 -8.57 15.60 26.64
CA ASP A 195 -9.57 15.94 25.63
C ASP A 195 -8.92 16.40 24.31
N PHE A 196 -7.89 17.26 24.39
CA PHE A 196 -7.14 17.68 23.21
C PHE A 196 -6.36 16.52 22.55
N LEU A 197 -5.74 15.63 23.32
CA LEU A 197 -5.10 14.43 22.76
C LEU A 197 -6.11 13.53 22.04
N SER A 198 -7.32 13.38 22.58
CA SER A 198 -8.41 12.65 21.94
C SER A 198 -8.85 13.30 20.62
N ALA A 199 -8.98 14.63 20.59
CA ALA A 199 -9.30 15.39 19.38
C ALA A 199 -8.20 15.25 18.31
N PHE A 200 -6.92 15.41 18.68
CA PHE A 200 -5.80 15.23 17.76
C PHE A 200 -5.73 13.79 17.23
N THR A 201 -6.00 12.81 18.07
CA THR A 201 -6.07 11.39 17.67
C THR A 201 -7.21 11.14 16.69
N THR A 202 -8.36 11.78 16.90
CA THR A 202 -9.52 11.69 16.01
C THR A 202 -9.22 12.24 14.61
N MET A 203 -8.46 13.33 14.54
CA MET A 203 -7.99 13.94 13.29
C MET A 203 -6.75 13.25 12.70
N ALA A 204 -6.26 12.17 13.31
CA ALA A 204 -5.00 11.50 12.97
C ALA A 204 -3.77 12.41 12.96
N LEU A 205 -3.80 13.50 13.74
CA LEU A 205 -2.73 14.49 13.81
C LEU A 205 -1.53 13.97 14.61
N LYS A 206 -0.37 13.94 13.98
CA LYS A 206 0.93 13.61 14.61
C LYS A 206 1.70 14.89 14.90
N GLN A 207 2.21 15.00 16.14
CA GLN A 207 3.07 16.10 16.57
C GLN A 207 4.50 15.89 16.09
N HIS A 208 5.12 16.94 15.54
CA HIS A 208 6.46 16.87 14.93
C HIS A 208 7.58 17.49 15.78
N ILE A 209 7.27 18.40 16.71
CA ILE A 209 8.28 19.09 17.51
C ILE A 209 8.81 18.18 18.62
N LYS A 210 10.13 18.05 18.70
CA LYS A 210 10.83 17.15 19.64
C LYS A 210 11.71 17.87 20.68
N SER A 211 11.89 19.17 20.51
CA SER A 211 12.72 19.98 21.40
C SER A 211 11.83 20.98 22.16
N PRO A 212 12.18 21.35 23.40
CA PRO A 212 11.48 22.39 24.15
C PRO A 212 11.37 23.68 23.34
N THR A 213 10.19 24.32 23.37
CA THR A 213 9.94 25.60 22.69
C THR A 213 9.93 26.77 23.67
N ARG A 214 9.92 26.46 24.97
CA ARG A 214 10.06 27.41 26.05
C ARG A 214 10.98 26.83 27.12
N THR A 215 12.11 27.51 27.32
CA THR A 215 13.12 27.17 28.34
C THR A 215 13.20 28.30 29.36
N THR A 216 13.07 27.94 30.63
CA THR A 216 13.24 28.83 31.79
C THR A 216 14.34 28.26 32.67
N GLU A 217 14.88 29.03 33.61
CA GLU A 217 15.93 28.55 34.54
C GLU A 217 15.58 27.22 35.25
N ASN A 218 14.27 26.92 35.40
CA ASN A 218 13.78 25.77 36.16
C ASN A 218 12.93 24.77 35.35
N SER A 219 12.65 25.01 34.06
CA SER A 219 11.79 24.11 33.27
C SER A 219 11.95 24.26 31.76
N GLU A 220 11.80 23.14 31.06
CA GLU A 220 11.84 23.01 29.61
C GLU A 220 10.53 22.36 29.13
N ASN A 221 9.73 23.08 28.33
CA ASN A 221 8.41 22.61 27.89
C ASN A 221 8.22 22.74 26.38
N ILE A 222 7.50 21.77 25.78
CA ILE A 222 7.02 21.82 24.39
C ILE A 222 5.58 22.35 24.43
N LEU A 223 5.43 23.66 24.23
CA LEU A 223 4.13 24.34 24.28
C LEU A 223 3.62 24.71 22.87
N ASP A 224 4.55 25.04 21.99
CA ASP A 224 4.29 25.36 20.58
C ASP A 224 4.30 24.05 19.77
N LEU A 225 3.18 23.78 19.12
CA LEU A 225 2.95 22.53 18.43
C LEU A 225 2.92 22.72 16.91
N PHE A 226 3.33 21.69 16.19
CA PHE A 226 3.12 21.55 14.76
C PHE A 226 2.65 20.12 14.49
N LEU A 227 1.36 20.01 14.17
CA LEU A 227 0.60 18.78 14.05
C LEU A 227 0.21 18.56 12.58
N SER A 228 0.36 17.33 12.07
CA SER A 228 -0.13 16.98 10.73
C SER A 228 -0.67 15.55 10.63
N ASP A 229 -1.65 15.34 9.76
CA ASP A 229 -2.20 14.01 9.39
C ASP A 229 -1.41 13.34 8.26
N VAL A 230 -0.56 14.11 7.56
CA VAL A 230 0.34 13.69 6.48
C VAL A 230 1.81 13.83 6.90
N PRO A 231 2.28 13.09 7.92
CA PRO A 231 3.60 13.26 8.50
C PRO A 231 4.74 13.05 7.52
N GLU A 232 4.52 12.29 6.45
CA GLU A 232 5.45 12.12 5.35
C GLU A 232 5.82 13.47 4.73
N LEU A 233 4.87 14.40 4.52
CA LEU A 233 5.13 15.68 3.86
C LEU A 233 6.11 16.59 4.63
N VAL A 234 6.32 16.35 5.92
CA VAL A 234 7.19 17.17 6.77
C VAL A 234 8.65 16.75 6.59
N ALA A 235 9.42 17.50 5.80
CA ALA A 235 10.84 17.22 5.58
C ALA A 235 11.71 17.53 6.81
N ALA A 236 11.39 18.63 7.48
CA ALA A 236 12.11 19.12 8.64
C ALA A 236 11.18 19.94 9.53
N ALA A 237 11.30 19.78 10.84
CA ALA A 237 10.60 20.57 11.84
C ALA A 237 11.59 20.97 12.93
N ASN A 238 12.00 22.24 12.92
CA ASN A 238 13.08 22.75 13.76
C ASN A 238 12.57 23.80 14.73
N VAL A 239 13.12 23.82 15.93
CA VAL A 239 12.99 24.94 16.87
C VAL A 239 14.11 25.95 16.56
N VAL A 240 13.75 27.21 16.37
CA VAL A 240 14.64 28.30 15.97
C VAL A 240 14.43 29.50 16.89
N CYS A 241 15.40 30.42 16.95
CA CYS A 241 15.29 31.58 17.85
C CYS A 241 14.03 32.40 17.52
N GLY A 242 13.18 32.58 18.53
CA GLY A 242 11.96 33.37 18.42
C GLY A 242 12.18 34.87 18.63
N ILE A 243 11.08 35.62 18.63
CA ILE A 243 11.07 37.08 18.86
C ILE A 243 10.50 37.45 20.25
N SER A 244 10.29 36.44 21.09
CA SER A 244 9.75 36.57 22.44
C SER A 244 10.44 35.56 23.37
N ASP A 245 9.84 35.26 24.53
CA ASP A 245 10.35 34.25 25.46
C ASP A 245 9.99 32.81 25.06
N HIS A 246 9.42 32.63 23.86
CA HIS A 246 9.27 31.35 23.19
C HIS A 246 10.17 31.34 21.96
N ASP A 247 10.78 30.19 21.70
CA ASP A 247 11.40 29.90 20.42
C ASP A 247 10.33 29.71 19.35
N ALA A 248 10.69 30.03 18.10
CA ALA A 248 9.84 29.84 16.95
C ALA A 248 9.98 28.42 16.38
N LEU A 249 8.96 27.98 15.64
CA LEU A 249 8.99 26.73 14.88
C LEU A 249 9.20 27.04 13.41
N SER A 250 10.22 26.45 12.79
CA SER A 250 10.44 26.50 11.33
C SER A 250 10.25 25.10 10.76
N VAL A 251 9.20 24.93 9.96
CA VAL A 251 8.84 23.64 9.36
C VAL A 251 8.89 23.74 7.84
N THR A 252 9.59 22.82 7.20
CA THR A 252 9.65 22.75 5.74
C THR A 252 8.91 21.52 5.26
N LEU A 253 7.95 21.72 4.38
CA LEU A 253 7.34 20.61 3.66
C LEU A 253 8.26 20.20 2.52
N SER A 254 8.53 18.90 2.43
CA SER A 254 9.21 18.36 1.28
C SER A 254 8.34 18.61 0.05
N ALA A 255 8.97 19.04 -1.03
CA ALA A 255 8.42 18.82 -2.36
C ALA A 255 8.27 17.31 -2.54
N TYR A 256 7.14 16.73 -2.14
CA TYR A 256 6.91 15.33 -2.44
C TYR A 256 6.82 15.21 -3.95
N GLN A 257 7.86 14.61 -4.52
CA GLN A 257 7.74 13.40 -5.35
C GLN A 257 6.58 13.37 -6.35
N HIS A 258 6.17 14.50 -6.92
CA HIS A 258 5.25 14.51 -8.06
C HIS A 258 5.88 13.88 -9.31
N TYR A 259 7.20 13.64 -9.31
CA TYR A 259 7.83 12.75 -10.29
C TYR A 259 7.29 11.31 -10.26
N VAL A 260 6.73 10.86 -9.13
CA VAL A 260 6.20 9.51 -9.03
C VAL A 260 4.72 9.43 -9.46
N SER A 261 3.91 10.48 -9.31
CA SER A 261 2.49 10.42 -9.69
C SER A 261 2.26 10.59 -11.20
N CYS A 262 2.82 11.63 -11.82
CA CYS A 262 2.64 11.86 -13.26
C CYS A 262 3.35 10.78 -14.09
N GLY A 263 4.55 10.38 -13.66
CA GLY A 263 5.29 9.25 -14.24
C GLY A 263 4.47 7.96 -14.18
N LYS A 264 3.99 7.56 -13.00
CA LYS A 264 3.17 6.35 -12.86
C LYS A 264 1.83 6.43 -13.58
N THR A 265 1.22 7.62 -13.66
CA THR A 265 -0.01 7.81 -14.45
C THR A 265 0.27 7.62 -15.93
N LEU A 266 1.34 8.21 -16.46
CA LEU A 266 1.75 8.00 -17.85
C LEU A 266 2.12 6.53 -18.11
N GLU A 267 2.90 5.92 -17.24
CA GLU A 267 3.21 4.49 -17.29
C GLU A 267 1.95 3.63 -17.30
N ARG A 268 0.92 3.99 -16.51
CA ARG A 268 -0.37 3.29 -16.49
C ARG A 268 -1.12 3.44 -17.81
N ILE A 269 -1.17 4.64 -18.39
CA ILE A 269 -1.78 4.86 -19.72
C ILE A 269 -1.08 4.02 -20.78
N VAL A 270 0.26 4.03 -20.80
CA VAL A 270 1.06 3.23 -21.72
C VAL A 270 0.82 1.74 -21.48
N ARG A 271 0.87 1.29 -20.22
CA ARG A 271 0.62 -0.10 -19.83
C ARG A 271 -0.74 -0.57 -20.33
N ASP A 272 -1.81 0.17 -20.09
CA ASP A 272 -3.18 -0.25 -20.42
C ASP A 272 -3.33 -0.48 -21.93
N ARG A 273 -2.76 0.43 -22.74
CA ARG A 273 -2.73 0.28 -24.21
C ARG A 273 -1.85 -0.86 -24.67
N THR A 274 -0.70 -1.06 -24.05
CA THR A 274 0.19 -2.18 -24.40
C THR A 274 -0.44 -3.52 -24.01
N VAL A 275 -1.06 -3.63 -22.84
CA VAL A 275 -1.77 -4.86 -22.41
C VAL A 275 -2.92 -5.17 -23.35
N GLU A 276 -3.75 -4.18 -23.71
CA GLU A 276 -4.84 -4.34 -24.69
C GLU A 276 -4.33 -4.97 -26.00
N TYR A 277 -3.19 -4.49 -26.51
CA TYR A 277 -2.55 -5.05 -27.71
C TYR A 277 -2.00 -6.47 -27.48
N LEU A 278 -1.24 -6.70 -26.41
CA LEU A 278 -0.59 -7.98 -26.14
C LEU A 278 -1.59 -9.11 -25.88
N GLU A 279 -2.72 -8.82 -25.23
CA GLU A 279 -3.79 -9.79 -25.02
C GLU A 279 -4.53 -10.08 -26.33
N LYS A 280 -4.77 -9.06 -27.17
CA LYS A 280 -5.40 -9.24 -28.49
C LYS A 280 -4.56 -10.10 -29.44
N GLU A 281 -3.25 -9.89 -29.46
CA GLU A 281 -2.32 -10.64 -30.32
C GLU A 281 -1.77 -11.91 -29.62
N GLU A 282 -2.30 -12.27 -28.45
CA GLU A 282 -1.93 -13.45 -27.65
C GLU A 282 -0.42 -13.60 -27.39
N VAL A 283 0.28 -12.47 -27.25
CA VAL A 283 1.75 -12.44 -27.08
C VAL A 283 2.19 -13.06 -25.76
N ILE A 284 1.45 -12.81 -24.66
CA ILE A 284 1.81 -13.36 -23.35
C ILE A 284 1.21 -14.78 -23.22
N PRO A 285 2.05 -15.82 -23.13
CA PRO A 285 1.57 -17.21 -23.14
C PRO A 285 0.61 -17.52 -22.01
N SER A 286 -0.30 -18.45 -22.26
CA SER A 286 -1.32 -18.90 -21.29
C SER A 286 -0.74 -19.63 -20.07
N CYS A 287 0.53 -20.03 -20.07
CA CYS A 287 1.20 -20.60 -18.90
C CYS A 287 1.71 -19.53 -17.91
N GLN A 288 1.79 -18.26 -18.31
CA GLN A 288 2.19 -17.15 -17.43
C GLN A 288 0.97 -16.55 -16.72
N HIS A 289 0.93 -16.65 -15.40
CA HIS A 289 -0.14 -16.13 -14.54
C HIS A 289 0.24 -14.83 -13.79
N GLY A 290 1.53 -14.52 -13.67
CA GLY A 290 2.00 -13.36 -12.92
C GLY A 290 1.54 -12.05 -13.56
N PHE A 291 1.03 -11.12 -12.75
CA PHE A 291 0.64 -9.78 -13.17
C PHE A 291 -0.36 -9.69 -14.33
N ARG A 292 -1.15 -10.75 -14.57
CA ARG A 292 -2.21 -10.77 -15.57
C ARG A 292 -3.57 -10.68 -14.92
N GLU A 293 -4.52 -10.07 -15.63
CA GLU A 293 -5.90 -10.04 -15.19
C GLU A 293 -6.48 -11.46 -15.13
N LYS A 294 -7.45 -11.68 -14.23
CA LYS A 294 -8.15 -12.96 -14.04
C LYS A 294 -7.26 -14.16 -13.66
N ARG A 295 -5.96 -13.94 -13.46
CA ARG A 295 -4.96 -14.94 -13.09
C ARG A 295 -4.38 -14.60 -11.72
N SER A 296 -4.25 -15.61 -10.87
CA SER A 296 -3.75 -15.49 -9.50
C SER A 296 -2.92 -16.71 -9.10
N CYS A 297 -2.18 -16.61 -7.99
CA CYS A 297 -1.48 -17.76 -7.42
C CYS A 297 -2.44 -18.94 -7.21
N THR A 298 -3.67 -18.67 -6.71
CA THR A 298 -4.69 -19.71 -6.50
C THR A 298 -5.08 -20.40 -7.81
N THR A 299 -5.31 -19.65 -8.90
CA THR A 299 -5.68 -20.28 -10.19
C THR A 299 -4.59 -21.21 -10.72
N LEU A 300 -3.32 -20.80 -10.62
CA LEU A 300 -2.19 -21.61 -11.09
C LEU A 300 -2.01 -22.84 -10.20
N LEU A 301 -1.99 -22.66 -8.87
CA LEU A 301 -1.83 -23.74 -7.91
C LEU A 301 -2.97 -24.77 -8.04
N THR A 302 -4.23 -24.32 -8.09
CA THR A 302 -5.39 -25.21 -8.23
C THR A 302 -5.32 -25.99 -9.53
N GLY A 303 -5.04 -25.33 -10.67
CA GLY A 303 -4.90 -26.03 -11.95
C GLY A 303 -3.77 -27.05 -11.95
N THR A 304 -2.59 -26.68 -11.44
CA THR A 304 -1.42 -27.56 -11.38
C THR A 304 -1.67 -28.77 -10.48
N ILE A 305 -2.23 -28.57 -9.29
CA ILE A 305 -2.51 -29.65 -8.34
C ILE A 305 -3.63 -30.56 -8.85
N ASP A 306 -4.67 -30.02 -9.51
CA ASP A 306 -5.71 -30.84 -10.14
C ASP A 306 -5.13 -31.66 -11.31
N ASN A 307 -4.21 -31.10 -12.11
CA ASN A 307 -3.50 -31.83 -13.17
C ASN A 307 -2.71 -33.00 -12.58
N TRP A 308 -1.90 -32.75 -11.55
CA TRP A 308 -1.09 -33.79 -10.90
C TRP A 308 -1.97 -34.85 -10.23
N THR A 309 -3.02 -34.42 -9.54
CA THR A 309 -3.96 -35.33 -8.88
C THR A 309 -4.66 -36.23 -9.89
N ALA A 310 -5.08 -35.70 -11.04
CA ALA A 310 -5.72 -36.49 -12.09
C ALA A 310 -4.75 -37.54 -12.68
N ALA A 311 -3.52 -37.16 -13.00
CA ALA A 311 -2.52 -38.09 -13.52
C ALA A 311 -2.19 -39.22 -12.52
N LEU A 312 -2.10 -38.89 -11.23
CA LEU A 312 -1.91 -39.89 -10.16
C LEU A 312 -3.12 -40.79 -9.91
N ASP A 313 -4.32 -40.37 -10.32
CA ASP A 313 -5.56 -41.12 -10.15
C ASP A 313 -5.82 -42.08 -11.32
N GLU A 314 -5.33 -41.74 -12.51
CA GLU A 314 -5.50 -42.52 -13.74
C GLU A 314 -4.85 -43.90 -13.63
N ALA A 315 -3.59 -43.97 -13.19
CA ALA A 315 -2.85 -45.23 -13.05
C ALA A 315 -2.15 -45.36 -11.69
N SER A 316 -2.09 -46.60 -11.19
CA SER A 316 -1.27 -46.92 -10.02
C SER A 316 0.21 -46.92 -10.41
N GLY A 317 1.05 -46.25 -9.64
CA GLY A 317 2.49 -46.18 -9.93
C GLY A 317 2.89 -45.04 -10.87
N THR A 318 2.00 -44.07 -11.14
CA THR A 318 2.36 -42.83 -11.85
C THR A 318 3.35 -42.00 -11.04
N HIS A 319 4.40 -41.51 -11.71
CA HIS A 319 5.36 -40.55 -11.18
C HIS A 319 5.27 -39.24 -11.96
N ILE A 320 5.31 -38.12 -11.25
CA ILE A 320 5.38 -36.80 -11.86
C ILE A 320 6.63 -36.13 -11.34
N HIS A 321 7.56 -35.83 -12.23
CA HIS A 321 8.74 -35.06 -11.86
C HIS A 321 8.45 -33.59 -12.07
N ALA A 322 8.43 -32.84 -10.96
CA ALA A 322 8.25 -31.40 -10.95
C ALA A 322 9.58 -30.72 -10.57
N VAL A 323 10.10 -29.89 -11.47
CA VAL A 323 11.30 -29.08 -11.24
C VAL A 323 10.89 -27.64 -10.97
N PHE A 324 11.21 -27.17 -9.78
CA PHE A 324 11.00 -25.79 -9.34
C PHE A 324 12.23 -24.97 -9.72
N LEU A 325 12.06 -24.03 -10.64
CA LEU A 325 13.13 -23.20 -11.17
C LEU A 325 13.23 -21.90 -10.34
N ASP A 326 14.45 -21.54 -9.93
CA ASP A 326 14.74 -20.29 -9.22
C ASP A 326 15.76 -19.47 -10.01
N TRP A 327 15.40 -18.23 -10.33
CA TRP A 327 16.21 -17.34 -11.14
C TRP A 327 17.08 -16.45 -10.25
N SER A 328 18.35 -16.28 -10.60
CA SER A 328 19.22 -15.38 -9.86
C SER A 328 18.92 -13.92 -10.19
N LYS A 329 18.16 -13.24 -9.32
CA LYS A 329 17.79 -11.81 -9.46
C LYS A 329 17.07 -11.53 -10.79
N ALA A 330 16.00 -12.28 -11.06
CA ALA A 330 15.24 -12.25 -12.31
C ALA A 330 14.97 -10.84 -12.86
N PHE A 331 14.37 -9.98 -12.03
CA PHE A 331 13.98 -8.62 -12.42
C PHE A 331 15.20 -7.72 -12.72
N ASP A 332 16.30 -7.88 -11.98
CA ASP A 332 17.49 -7.02 -12.09
C ASP A 332 18.36 -7.39 -13.31
N LYS A 333 18.23 -8.62 -13.81
CA LYS A 333 19.02 -9.14 -14.95
C LYS A 333 18.43 -8.86 -16.33
N VAL A 334 17.22 -8.30 -16.41
CA VAL A 334 16.57 -8.03 -17.70
C VAL A 334 17.41 -7.05 -18.53
N SER A 335 18.01 -7.54 -19.61
CA SER A 335 18.87 -6.72 -20.49
C SER A 335 18.03 -5.75 -21.32
N HIS A 336 18.29 -4.43 -21.19
CA HIS A 336 17.50 -3.41 -21.91
C HIS A 336 17.58 -3.55 -23.44
N PRO A 337 18.75 -3.79 -24.07
CA PRO A 337 18.80 -3.98 -25.52
C PRO A 337 17.97 -5.19 -25.99
N ARG A 338 18.05 -6.32 -25.28
CA ARG A 338 17.26 -7.52 -25.61
C ARG A 338 15.77 -7.30 -25.42
N LEU A 339 15.38 -6.60 -24.35
CA LEU A 339 13.98 -6.25 -24.09
C LEU A 339 13.42 -5.35 -25.21
N LEU A 340 14.18 -4.35 -25.67
CA LEU A 340 13.77 -3.49 -26.79
C LEU A 340 13.63 -4.29 -28.10
N SER A 341 14.56 -5.20 -28.39
CA SER A 341 14.45 -6.11 -29.54
C SER A 341 13.21 -7.00 -29.46
N LYS A 342 12.90 -7.53 -28.27
CA LYS A 342 11.68 -8.34 -28.03
C LYS A 342 10.40 -7.52 -28.21
N LEU A 343 10.35 -6.29 -27.66
CA LEU A 343 9.22 -5.37 -27.87
C LEU A 343 8.99 -5.15 -29.38
N GLN A 344 10.06 -4.90 -30.13
CA GLN A 344 9.99 -4.71 -31.58
C GLN A 344 9.53 -5.98 -32.33
N TYR A 345 10.04 -7.15 -31.93
CA TYR A 345 9.67 -8.46 -32.46
C TYR A 345 8.18 -8.74 -32.29
N TYR A 346 7.64 -8.48 -31.08
CA TYR A 346 6.22 -8.62 -30.77
C TYR A 346 5.35 -7.47 -31.31
N GLY A 347 5.86 -6.64 -32.24
CA GLY A 347 5.07 -5.67 -32.99
C GLY A 347 4.99 -4.26 -32.39
N ILE A 348 5.60 -4.00 -31.23
CA ILE A 348 5.66 -2.65 -30.64
C ILE A 348 6.75 -1.83 -31.35
N LYS A 349 6.33 -0.89 -32.20
CA LYS A 349 7.21 -0.13 -33.11
C LYS A 349 6.96 1.38 -33.03
N GLY A 350 7.74 2.16 -33.77
CA GLY A 350 7.53 3.60 -33.95
C GLY A 350 7.71 4.39 -32.66
N GLN A 351 6.81 5.34 -32.41
CA GLN A 351 6.94 6.27 -31.28
C GLN A 351 6.80 5.58 -29.91
N LEU A 352 6.01 4.51 -29.82
CA LEU A 352 5.85 3.75 -28.59
C LEU A 352 7.14 2.99 -28.21
N LEU A 353 7.82 2.40 -29.20
CA LEU A 353 9.11 1.75 -28.96
C LEU A 353 10.18 2.77 -28.52
N LYS A 354 10.25 3.94 -29.18
CA LYS A 354 11.13 5.05 -28.76
C LYS A 354 10.83 5.53 -27.34
N TRP A 355 9.56 5.50 -26.94
CA TRP A 355 9.15 5.83 -25.58
C TRP A 355 9.67 4.79 -24.57
N TYR A 356 9.57 3.49 -24.87
CA TYR A 356 10.16 2.44 -24.04
C TYR A 356 11.68 2.53 -23.96
N GLU A 357 12.34 2.85 -25.07
CA GLU A 357 13.78 3.11 -25.10
C GLU A 357 14.15 4.27 -24.16
N SER A 358 13.45 5.40 -24.25
CA SER A 358 13.64 6.53 -23.33
C SER A 358 13.29 6.20 -21.87
N PHE A 359 12.39 5.25 -21.62
CA PHE A 359 12.03 4.82 -20.27
C PHE A 359 13.12 3.95 -19.62
N LEU A 360 13.86 3.18 -20.43
CA LEU A 360 14.86 2.21 -19.97
C LEU A 360 16.29 2.76 -19.99
N VAL A 361 16.67 3.43 -21.07
CA VAL A 361 18.05 3.85 -21.37
C VAL A 361 18.38 5.20 -20.72
N GLY A 362 19.66 5.41 -20.37
CA GLY A 362 20.16 6.66 -19.80
C GLY A 362 19.78 6.85 -18.33
N ARG A 363 19.35 5.79 -17.65
CA ARG A 363 19.01 5.80 -16.24
C ARG A 363 20.25 5.73 -15.37
N THR A 364 20.24 6.50 -14.28
CA THR A 364 21.23 6.41 -13.20
C THR A 364 20.55 6.10 -11.86
N GLN A 365 21.28 5.50 -10.93
CA GLN A 365 20.86 5.22 -9.56
C GLN A 365 21.95 5.64 -8.58
N PHE A 366 21.55 6.01 -7.36
CA PHE A 366 22.46 6.28 -6.25
C PHE A 366 21.79 5.85 -4.94
N VAL A 367 22.58 5.65 -3.88
CA VAL A 367 22.07 5.29 -2.54
C VAL A 367 22.20 6.49 -1.62
N LYS A 368 21.13 6.81 -0.89
CA LYS A 368 21.14 7.82 0.17
C LYS A 368 20.93 7.15 1.52
N PHE A 369 21.89 7.32 2.45
CA PHE A 369 21.82 6.78 3.79
C PHE A 369 22.38 7.78 4.80
N GLY A 370 21.66 8.02 5.90
CA GLY A 370 22.15 8.92 6.95
C GLY A 370 22.35 10.39 6.52
N GLY A 371 21.73 10.83 5.43
CA GLY A 371 21.93 12.18 4.88
C GLY A 371 23.00 12.28 3.79
N GLU A 372 23.87 11.28 3.68
CA GLU A 372 24.90 11.19 2.64
C GLU A 372 24.38 10.44 1.40
N SER A 373 24.93 10.78 0.23
CA SER A 373 24.56 10.17 -1.05
C SER A 373 25.80 9.59 -1.74
N SER A 374 25.67 8.40 -2.34
CA SER A 374 26.71 7.85 -3.20
C SER A 374 26.79 8.60 -4.53
N GLU A 375 27.88 8.38 -5.27
CA GLU A 375 27.94 8.80 -6.67
C GLU A 375 26.85 8.11 -7.52
N PRO A 376 26.31 8.80 -8.54
CA PRO A 376 25.42 8.20 -9.52
C PRO A 376 26.11 7.07 -10.30
N CYS A 377 25.40 5.97 -10.49
CA CYS A 377 25.83 4.81 -11.26
C CYS A 377 24.79 4.49 -12.34
N GLU A 378 25.23 4.17 -13.55
CA GLU A 378 24.32 3.82 -14.65
C GLU A 378 23.59 2.49 -14.41
N VAL A 379 22.34 2.42 -14.87
CA VAL A 379 21.50 1.22 -14.81
C VAL A 379 21.48 0.57 -16.19
N ALA A 380 22.38 -0.38 -16.41
CA ALA A 380 22.53 -1.08 -17.70
C ALA A 380 21.56 -2.27 -17.88
N SER A 381 20.95 -2.76 -16.80
CA SER A 381 19.99 -3.86 -16.80
C SER A 381 18.97 -3.72 -15.69
N GLY A 382 17.88 -4.45 -15.86
CA GLY A 382 16.84 -4.62 -14.88
C GLY A 382 15.59 -3.80 -15.20
N VAL A 383 14.44 -4.36 -14.84
CA VAL A 383 13.19 -3.61 -14.82
C VAL A 383 13.06 -2.89 -13.48
N VAL A 384 12.42 -1.73 -13.51
CA VAL A 384 12.36 -0.82 -12.38
C VAL A 384 11.42 -1.36 -11.31
N GLN A 385 11.96 -1.79 -10.17
CA GLN A 385 11.14 -2.21 -9.04
C GLN A 385 10.27 -1.05 -8.53
N GLY A 386 8.97 -1.28 -8.36
CA GLY A 386 8.01 -0.26 -7.96
C GLY A 386 7.48 0.63 -9.10
N SER A 387 7.92 0.42 -10.34
CA SER A 387 7.29 0.99 -11.54
C SER A 387 6.00 0.24 -11.89
N VAL A 388 5.12 0.91 -12.64
CA VAL A 388 3.87 0.31 -13.14
C VAL A 388 4.16 -0.63 -14.31
N LEU A 389 5.17 -0.30 -15.13
CA LEU A 389 5.54 -1.08 -16.31
C LEU A 389 6.48 -2.24 -16.05
N GLY A 390 7.26 -2.23 -14.96
CA GLY A 390 8.27 -3.24 -14.68
C GLY A 390 7.75 -4.69 -14.77
N PRO A 391 6.62 -5.02 -14.10
CA PRO A 391 6.02 -6.34 -14.20
C PRO A 391 5.58 -6.74 -15.62
N LEU A 392 5.02 -5.80 -16.39
CA LEU A 392 4.61 -6.04 -17.78
C LEU A 392 5.83 -6.31 -18.66
N LEU A 393 6.87 -5.49 -18.54
CA LEU A 393 8.11 -5.63 -19.30
C LEU A 393 8.82 -6.96 -18.99
N PHE A 394 8.76 -7.42 -17.74
CA PHE A 394 9.25 -8.74 -17.38
C PHE A 394 8.46 -9.85 -18.08
N ASN A 395 7.13 -9.80 -18.07
CA ASN A 395 6.30 -10.78 -18.77
C ASN A 395 6.57 -10.82 -20.28
N ILE A 396 6.76 -9.66 -20.92
CA ILE A 396 7.14 -9.58 -22.34
C ILE A 396 8.51 -10.20 -22.57
N PHE A 397 9.46 -9.95 -21.66
CA PHE A 397 10.82 -10.46 -21.79
C PHE A 397 10.87 -12.00 -21.83
N VAL A 398 10.05 -12.64 -21.01
CA VAL A 398 10.01 -14.11 -20.83
C VAL A 398 8.96 -14.80 -21.71
N ALA A 399 8.27 -14.07 -22.58
CA ALA A 399 7.13 -14.56 -23.35
C ALA A 399 7.48 -15.69 -24.35
N ASP A 400 8.72 -15.79 -24.80
CA ASP A 400 9.23 -16.85 -25.68
C ASP A 400 9.80 -18.05 -24.91
N LEU A 401 9.96 -17.98 -23.57
CA LEU A 401 10.48 -19.11 -22.80
C LEU A 401 9.67 -20.41 -22.99
N PRO A 402 8.32 -20.39 -23.04
CA PRO A 402 7.56 -21.61 -23.22
C PRO A 402 7.83 -22.34 -24.54
N GLU A 403 8.34 -21.65 -25.56
CA GLU A 403 8.74 -22.27 -26.84
C GLU A 403 9.92 -23.24 -26.66
N MET A 404 10.66 -23.13 -25.55
CA MET A 404 11.79 -24.01 -25.21
C MET A 404 11.35 -25.34 -24.57
N VAL A 405 10.07 -25.46 -24.19
CA VAL A 405 9.51 -26.61 -23.47
C VAL A 405 8.59 -27.37 -24.40
N THR A 406 9.10 -28.45 -24.99
CA THR A 406 8.37 -29.24 -26.00
C THR A 406 7.78 -30.52 -25.45
N ASN A 407 8.37 -31.07 -24.38
CA ASN A 407 8.02 -32.40 -23.88
C ASN A 407 7.27 -32.39 -22.55
N SER A 408 7.25 -31.24 -21.87
CA SER A 408 6.75 -31.08 -20.50
C SER A 408 5.70 -29.98 -20.42
N THR A 409 5.08 -29.82 -19.24
CA THR A 409 4.22 -28.67 -18.97
C THR A 409 5.00 -27.63 -18.17
N LEU A 410 4.99 -26.38 -18.65
CA LEU A 410 5.52 -25.22 -17.94
C LEU A 410 4.37 -24.42 -17.33
N VAL A 411 4.51 -24.01 -16.07
CA VAL A 411 3.64 -23.03 -15.41
C VAL A 411 4.50 -21.94 -14.79
N GLN A 412 4.07 -20.68 -14.93
CA GLN A 412 4.85 -19.52 -14.48
C GLN A 412 3.98 -18.52 -13.73
N TYR A 413 4.55 -17.90 -12.70
CA TYR A 413 3.99 -16.74 -12.03
C TYR A 413 5.11 -15.72 -11.84
N ALA A 414 5.18 -14.75 -12.75
CA ALA A 414 6.33 -13.85 -12.83
C ALA A 414 7.62 -14.68 -13.00
N ASP A 415 8.58 -14.52 -12.09
CA ASP A 415 9.87 -15.21 -12.06
C ASP A 415 9.80 -16.62 -11.46
N ASP A 416 8.76 -16.96 -10.70
CA ASP A 416 8.54 -18.32 -10.23
C ASP A 416 8.09 -19.21 -11.40
N ALA A 417 8.86 -20.25 -11.73
CA ALA A 417 8.53 -21.19 -12.80
C ALA A 417 8.63 -22.64 -12.31
N THR A 418 7.68 -23.48 -12.72
CA THR A 418 7.71 -24.93 -12.49
C THR A 418 7.49 -25.64 -13.81
N ILE A 419 8.42 -26.54 -14.15
CA ILE A 419 8.28 -27.47 -15.27
C ILE A 419 7.97 -28.85 -14.70
N TYR A 420 7.02 -29.57 -15.27
CA TYR A 420 6.71 -30.92 -14.82
C TYR A 420 6.28 -31.85 -15.96
N LYS A 421 6.55 -33.14 -15.77
CA LYS A 421 6.21 -34.20 -16.72
C LYS A 421 5.84 -35.49 -15.99
N GLU A 422 4.93 -36.27 -16.56
CA GLU A 422 4.71 -37.66 -16.13
C GLU A 422 5.88 -38.53 -16.60
N ILE A 423 6.46 -39.32 -15.70
CA ILE A 423 7.64 -40.13 -15.96
C ILE A 423 7.31 -41.60 -15.74
N ARG A 424 7.51 -42.43 -16.76
CA ARG A 424 7.32 -43.88 -16.69
C ARG A 424 8.60 -44.66 -16.99
N CYS A 425 9.49 -44.07 -17.77
CA CYS A 425 10.73 -44.68 -18.23
C CYS A 425 11.86 -43.64 -18.38
N GLN A 426 13.04 -44.11 -18.79
CA GLN A 426 14.21 -43.25 -19.01
C GLN A 426 13.96 -42.24 -20.14
N GLU A 427 13.22 -42.62 -21.18
CA GLU A 427 12.92 -41.75 -22.31
C GLU A 427 12.10 -40.52 -21.89
N ASP A 428 11.15 -40.68 -20.96
CA ASP A 428 10.41 -39.55 -20.40
C ASP A 428 11.32 -38.61 -19.58
N ALA A 429 12.27 -39.19 -18.85
CA ALA A 429 13.24 -38.45 -18.06
C ALA A 429 14.22 -37.67 -18.94
N ASP A 430 14.70 -38.29 -20.02
CA ASP A 430 15.57 -37.67 -21.01
C ASP A 430 14.86 -36.50 -21.70
N ALA A 431 13.57 -36.65 -22.00
CA ALA A 431 12.76 -35.58 -22.59
C ALA A 431 12.55 -34.38 -21.64
N LEU A 432 12.39 -34.62 -20.33
CA LEU A 432 12.37 -33.55 -19.33
C LEU A 432 13.76 -32.90 -19.18
N GLN A 433 14.84 -33.69 -19.23
CA GLN A 433 16.21 -33.16 -19.22
C GLN A 433 16.53 -32.31 -20.46
N GLU A 434 16.03 -32.68 -21.62
CA GLU A 434 16.14 -31.88 -22.86
C GLU A 434 15.46 -30.52 -22.70
N ASP A 435 14.24 -30.47 -22.17
CA ASP A 435 13.56 -29.20 -21.90
C ASP A 435 14.36 -28.33 -20.89
N LEU A 436 14.95 -28.93 -19.85
CA LEU A 436 15.81 -28.21 -18.90
C LEU A 436 17.07 -27.64 -19.56
N TYR A 437 17.67 -28.38 -20.49
CA TYR A 437 18.81 -27.91 -21.28
C TYR A 437 18.42 -26.72 -22.16
N ASN A 438 17.28 -26.81 -22.86
CA ASN A 438 16.78 -25.72 -23.71
C ASN A 438 16.51 -24.44 -22.90
N ILE A 439 15.96 -24.57 -21.69
CA ILE A 439 15.77 -23.44 -20.76
C ILE A 439 17.11 -22.82 -20.34
N ASP A 440 18.14 -23.62 -20.05
CA ASP A 440 19.46 -23.12 -19.66
C ASP A 440 20.17 -22.38 -20.81
N VAL A 441 20.04 -22.90 -22.04
CA VAL A 441 20.49 -22.23 -23.27
C VAL A 441 19.74 -20.92 -23.48
N TRP A 442 18.41 -20.92 -23.35
CA TRP A 442 17.61 -19.71 -23.44
C TRP A 442 18.02 -18.67 -22.40
N CYS A 443 18.28 -19.10 -21.16
CA CYS A 443 18.77 -18.23 -20.09
C CYS A 443 20.09 -17.56 -20.51
N SER A 444 21.04 -18.35 -20.99
CA SER A 444 22.35 -17.86 -21.46
C SER A 444 22.21 -16.85 -22.59
N ASN A 445 21.38 -17.14 -23.59
CA ASN A 445 21.12 -16.25 -24.73
C ASN A 445 20.49 -14.91 -24.29
N ASN A 446 19.63 -14.95 -23.26
CA ASN A 446 18.93 -13.78 -22.74
C ASN A 446 19.69 -13.04 -21.62
N GLY A 447 20.88 -13.51 -21.21
CA GLY A 447 21.64 -12.91 -20.12
C GLY A 447 21.03 -13.16 -18.73
N MET A 448 20.19 -14.19 -18.61
CA MET A 448 19.62 -14.66 -17.35
C MET A 448 20.46 -15.83 -16.79
N THR A 449 20.18 -16.23 -15.55
CA THR A 449 20.89 -17.36 -14.95
C THR A 449 20.02 -18.03 -13.91
N LEU A 450 19.87 -19.35 -14.02
CA LEU A 450 19.25 -20.17 -12.98
C LEU A 450 20.18 -20.32 -11.78
N ASN A 451 19.62 -20.31 -10.58
CA ASN A 451 20.33 -20.68 -9.38
C ASN A 451 20.18 -22.19 -9.15
N ALA A 452 21.08 -22.98 -9.76
CA ALA A 452 21.00 -24.44 -9.71
C ALA A 452 20.92 -25.01 -8.27
N LYS A 453 21.51 -24.34 -7.26
CA LYS A 453 21.42 -24.76 -5.86
C LYS A 453 20.05 -24.55 -5.24
N LYS A 454 19.28 -23.57 -5.73
CA LYS A 454 17.92 -23.29 -5.29
C LYS A 454 16.87 -23.98 -6.15
N CYS A 455 17.19 -24.33 -7.38
CA CYS A 455 16.34 -25.22 -8.17
C CYS A 455 16.25 -26.59 -7.50
N LYS A 456 15.04 -27.14 -7.41
CA LYS A 456 14.78 -28.45 -6.78
C LYS A 456 13.91 -29.30 -7.68
N ILE A 457 14.04 -30.61 -7.56
CA ILE A 457 13.15 -31.57 -8.21
C ILE A 457 12.37 -32.35 -7.15
N MET A 458 11.12 -32.65 -7.44
CA MET A 458 10.25 -33.49 -6.61
C MET A 458 9.64 -34.58 -7.46
N ASP A 459 9.77 -35.83 -7.02
CA ASP A 459 8.98 -36.96 -7.52
C ASP A 459 7.65 -36.97 -6.77
N ILE A 460 6.59 -36.52 -7.44
CA ILE A 460 5.23 -36.53 -6.92
C ILE A 460 4.58 -37.85 -7.31
N THR A 461 4.33 -38.71 -6.32
CA THR A 461 3.85 -40.07 -6.56
C THR A 461 3.06 -40.63 -5.38
N ARG A 462 2.20 -41.62 -5.67
CA ARG A 462 1.58 -42.50 -4.66
C ARG A 462 2.32 -43.83 -4.50
N ALA A 463 3.32 -44.09 -5.34
CA ALA A 463 4.13 -45.30 -5.27
C ALA A 463 4.95 -45.31 -3.97
N ARG A 464 5.21 -46.50 -3.44
CA ARG A 464 6.07 -46.67 -2.26
C ARG A 464 7.55 -46.50 -2.60
N VAL A 465 7.91 -46.76 -3.84
CA VAL A 465 9.28 -46.67 -4.35
C VAL A 465 9.33 -45.47 -5.29
N PRO A 466 10.17 -44.45 -5.01
CA PRO A 466 10.34 -43.31 -5.90
C PRO A 466 11.09 -43.73 -7.16
N LEU A 467 10.78 -43.09 -8.28
CA LEU A 467 11.44 -43.35 -9.57
C LEU A 467 12.46 -42.24 -9.83
N GLN A 468 13.69 -42.39 -9.35
CA GLN A 468 14.68 -41.33 -9.43
C GLN A 468 15.55 -41.44 -10.69
N PHE A 469 15.68 -40.33 -11.40
CA PHE A 469 16.61 -40.14 -12.52
C PHE A 469 17.54 -38.97 -12.22
N VAL A 470 18.70 -38.90 -12.85
CA VAL A 470 19.63 -37.79 -12.60
C VAL A 470 19.30 -36.64 -13.55
N TYR A 471 18.93 -35.50 -12.99
CA TYR A 471 18.69 -34.26 -13.73
C TYR A 471 19.77 -33.22 -13.42
N THR A 472 20.12 -32.42 -14.40
CA THR A 472 21.18 -31.42 -14.34
C THR A 472 20.74 -30.08 -14.92
N LEU A 473 21.26 -29.01 -14.32
CA LEU A 473 21.26 -27.64 -14.87
C LEU A 473 22.71 -27.19 -15.01
N GLY A 474 23.18 -27.08 -16.26
CA GLY A 474 24.61 -26.96 -16.55
C GLY A 474 25.40 -28.12 -15.94
N ALA A 475 26.43 -27.81 -15.14
CA ALA A 475 27.24 -28.82 -14.46
C ALA A 475 26.66 -29.29 -13.10
N SER A 476 25.53 -28.75 -12.65
CA SER A 476 24.98 -29.03 -11.31
C SER A 476 23.86 -30.05 -11.36
N VAL A 477 23.95 -31.09 -10.51
CA VAL A 477 22.86 -32.06 -10.32
C VAL A 477 21.76 -31.44 -9.46
N LEU A 478 20.51 -31.62 -9.87
CA LEU A 478 19.33 -31.17 -9.12
C LEU A 478 19.09 -32.04 -7.89
N GLU A 479 18.81 -31.39 -6.77
CA GLU A 479 18.48 -32.07 -5.51
C GLU A 479 17.01 -32.51 -5.50
N TYR A 480 16.79 -33.80 -5.23
CA TYR A 480 15.47 -34.34 -4.93
C TYR A 480 14.99 -33.92 -3.55
N VAL A 481 13.78 -33.39 -3.48
CA VAL A 481 13.14 -32.98 -2.23
C VAL A 481 11.78 -33.64 -2.07
N HIS A 482 11.40 -33.93 -0.82
CA HIS A 482 10.06 -34.40 -0.47
C HIS A 482 9.04 -33.27 -0.28
N LYS A 483 9.52 -32.03 -0.16
CA LYS A 483 8.70 -30.84 -0.01
C LYS A 483 9.35 -29.64 -0.65
N GLU A 484 8.54 -28.77 -1.23
CA GLU A 484 9.01 -27.52 -1.81
C GLU A 484 7.92 -26.45 -1.71
N ARG A 485 8.33 -25.19 -1.67
CA ARG A 485 7.41 -24.05 -1.63
C ARG A 485 7.12 -23.57 -3.05
N MET A 486 5.84 -23.57 -3.42
CA MET A 486 5.33 -23.04 -4.68
C MET A 486 4.31 -21.92 -4.39
N LEU A 487 4.60 -20.69 -4.81
CA LEU A 487 3.72 -19.51 -4.66
C LEU A 487 3.15 -19.30 -3.24
N GLY A 488 3.93 -19.65 -2.21
CA GLY A 488 3.53 -19.51 -0.80
C GLY A 488 2.87 -20.75 -0.18
N VAL A 489 2.52 -21.75 -0.99
CA VAL A 489 2.02 -23.06 -0.53
C VAL A 489 3.17 -24.06 -0.48
N HIS A 490 3.25 -24.87 0.57
CA HIS A 490 4.26 -25.92 0.64
C HIS A 490 3.63 -27.22 0.16
N ILE A 491 4.17 -27.78 -0.91
CA ILE A 491 3.68 -28.99 -1.56
C ILE A 491 4.56 -30.15 -1.09
N SER A 492 3.94 -31.25 -0.70
CA SER A 492 4.63 -32.50 -0.37
C SER A 492 4.52 -33.49 -1.54
N SER A 493 5.50 -34.37 -1.69
CA SER A 493 5.57 -35.36 -2.78
C SER A 493 4.38 -36.33 -2.84
N ASP A 494 3.66 -36.50 -1.74
CA ASP A 494 2.46 -37.33 -1.63
C ASP A 494 1.14 -36.53 -1.73
N LEU A 495 1.23 -35.23 -2.03
CA LEU A 495 0.14 -34.26 -2.05
C LEU A 495 -0.70 -34.22 -0.76
N ARG A 496 -0.10 -34.54 0.39
CA ARG A 496 -0.73 -34.35 1.71
C ARG A 496 -0.39 -32.98 2.29
N TRP A 497 -1.38 -32.41 2.97
CA TRP A 497 -1.30 -31.02 3.45
C TRP A 497 -0.87 -30.86 4.92
N HIS A 498 -0.34 -31.90 5.56
CA HIS A 498 0.02 -31.86 6.99
C HIS A 498 1.11 -30.81 7.27
N GLU A 499 2.20 -30.84 6.52
CA GLU A 499 3.31 -29.90 6.70
C GLU A 499 2.88 -28.46 6.43
N HIS A 500 2.17 -28.23 5.32
CA HIS A 500 1.66 -26.90 5.00
C HIS A 500 0.69 -26.38 6.06
N THR A 501 -0.20 -27.24 6.56
CA THR A 501 -1.13 -26.90 7.65
C THR A 501 -0.37 -26.45 8.89
N ASP A 502 0.72 -27.13 9.26
CA ASP A 502 1.52 -26.76 10.43
C ASP A 502 2.24 -25.44 10.26
N ILE A 503 2.78 -25.15 9.07
CA ILE A 503 3.40 -23.88 8.71
C ILE A 503 2.39 -22.73 8.80
N VAL A 504 1.23 -22.91 8.16
CA VAL A 504 0.12 -21.93 8.17
C VAL A 504 -0.38 -21.68 9.59
N ARG A 505 -0.63 -22.75 10.36
CA ARG A 505 -1.04 -22.69 11.76
C ARG A 505 -0.04 -21.89 12.60
N ALA A 506 1.26 -22.18 12.46
CA ALA A 506 2.30 -21.50 13.22
C ALA A 506 2.36 -20.01 12.86
N LYS A 507 2.30 -19.66 11.57
CA LYS A 507 2.29 -18.27 11.12
C LYS A 507 1.05 -17.51 11.60
N ALA A 508 -0.14 -18.11 11.47
CA ALA A 508 -1.39 -17.52 11.94
C ALA A 508 -1.39 -17.33 13.47
N ALA A 509 -0.87 -18.30 14.23
CA ALA A 509 -0.74 -18.20 15.67
C ALA A 509 0.24 -17.10 16.11
N ARG A 510 1.36 -16.90 15.40
CA ARG A 510 2.28 -15.78 15.64
C ARG A 510 1.60 -14.43 15.40
N ASN A 511 0.88 -14.29 14.28
CA ASN A 511 0.14 -13.06 13.97
C ASN A 511 -0.95 -12.78 15.02
N LEU A 512 -1.66 -13.82 15.46
CA LEU A 512 -2.63 -13.70 16.54
C LEU A 512 -1.97 -13.28 17.85
N GLY A 513 -0.82 -13.85 18.19
CA GLY A 513 -0.05 -13.47 19.38
C GLY A 513 0.46 -12.02 19.32
N PHE A 514 0.85 -11.54 18.14
CA PHE A 514 1.18 -10.13 17.92
C PHE A 514 -0.04 -9.22 18.13
N ALA A 515 -1.17 -9.51 17.46
CA ALA A 515 -2.40 -8.74 17.62
C ALA A 515 -2.88 -8.75 19.09
N ALA A 516 -2.81 -9.90 19.75
CA ALA A 516 -3.23 -10.06 21.14
C ALA A 516 -2.32 -9.35 22.16
N ARG A 517 -1.06 -9.06 21.82
CA ARG A 517 -0.18 -8.24 22.67
C ARG A 517 -0.49 -6.75 22.54
N ASN A 518 -0.69 -6.27 21.31
CA ASN A 518 -0.83 -4.85 21.04
C ASN A 518 -2.27 -4.33 21.20
N LEU A 519 -3.29 -5.20 21.12
CA LEU A 519 -4.70 -4.78 21.12
C LEU A 519 -5.47 -5.25 22.36
N ARG A 520 -4.79 -5.49 23.50
CA ARG A 520 -5.42 -6.04 24.71
C ARG A 520 -6.59 -5.20 25.22
N GLY A 521 -6.40 -3.88 25.31
CA GLY A 521 -7.41 -2.92 25.78
C GLY A 521 -8.45 -2.51 24.74
N CYS A 522 -8.31 -2.96 23.49
CA CYS A 522 -9.22 -2.54 22.42
C CYS A 522 -10.58 -3.25 22.49
N THR A 523 -11.58 -2.64 21.86
CA THR A 523 -12.93 -3.19 21.76
C THR A 523 -12.96 -4.50 20.95
N PRO A 524 -13.94 -5.39 21.17
CA PRO A 524 -14.13 -6.60 20.37
C PRO A 524 -14.21 -6.32 18.86
N ARG A 525 -14.78 -5.17 18.47
CA ARG A 525 -14.85 -4.75 17.06
C ARG A 525 -13.46 -4.61 16.45
N VAL A 526 -12.55 -3.86 17.09
CA VAL A 526 -11.18 -3.64 16.62
C VAL A 526 -10.40 -4.96 16.59
N LYS A 527 -10.49 -5.75 17.65
CA LYS A 527 -9.84 -7.08 17.73
C LYS A 527 -10.30 -8.01 16.62
N ARG A 528 -11.59 -8.00 16.30
CA ARG A 528 -12.17 -8.78 15.20
C ARG A 528 -11.65 -8.30 13.85
N VAL A 529 -11.60 -6.99 13.60
CA VAL A 529 -11.00 -6.45 12.36
C VAL A 529 -9.54 -6.88 12.23
N ALA A 530 -8.75 -6.79 13.30
CA ALA A 530 -7.35 -7.25 13.30
C ALA A 530 -7.22 -8.75 12.99
N TYR A 531 -8.08 -9.60 13.57
CA TYR A 531 -8.12 -11.02 13.23
C TYR A 531 -8.45 -11.26 11.75
N LEU A 532 -9.49 -10.58 11.24
CA LEU A 532 -9.95 -10.74 9.85
C LEU A 532 -8.95 -10.24 8.81
N THR A 533 -8.07 -9.31 9.17
CA THR A 533 -7.10 -8.67 8.27
C THR A 533 -5.69 -9.23 8.38
N LEU A 534 -5.26 -9.66 9.58
CA LEU A 534 -3.87 -10.10 9.82
C LEU A 534 -3.72 -11.61 10.01
N VAL A 535 -4.77 -12.30 10.49
CA VAL A 535 -4.70 -13.72 10.87
C VAL A 535 -5.46 -14.58 9.88
N ARG A 536 -6.73 -14.25 9.59
CA ARG A 536 -7.57 -15.04 8.68
C ARG A 536 -6.95 -15.20 7.29
N PRO A 537 -6.41 -14.16 6.63
CA PRO A 537 -5.87 -14.28 5.28
C PRO A 537 -4.71 -15.28 5.19
N VAL A 538 -3.91 -15.42 6.26
CA VAL A 538 -2.83 -16.41 6.33
C VAL A 538 -3.37 -17.84 6.23
N MET A 539 -4.53 -18.11 6.85
CA MET A 539 -5.15 -19.43 6.84
C MET A 539 -5.99 -19.70 5.58
N THR A 540 -6.40 -18.65 4.86
CA THR A 540 -7.29 -18.78 3.70
C THR A 540 -6.60 -18.62 2.34
N PHE A 541 -5.36 -18.13 2.31
CA PHE A 541 -4.60 -17.97 1.08
C PHE A 541 -4.42 -19.32 0.35
N GLY A 542 -4.80 -19.37 -0.93
CA GLY A 542 -4.66 -20.56 -1.77
C GLY A 542 -5.55 -21.76 -1.38
N LEU A 543 -6.55 -21.60 -0.51
CA LEU A 543 -7.37 -22.72 -0.03
C LEU A 543 -7.97 -23.61 -1.13
N PRO A 544 -8.48 -23.08 -2.26
CA PRO A 544 -8.96 -23.92 -3.36
C PRO A 544 -7.90 -24.86 -3.94
N ALA A 545 -6.60 -24.61 -3.70
CA ALA A 545 -5.53 -25.49 -4.14
C ALA A 545 -5.19 -26.59 -3.11
N TRP A 546 -5.07 -26.23 -1.83
CA TRP A 546 -4.54 -27.13 -0.78
C TRP A 546 -5.56 -27.60 0.26
N HIS A 547 -6.86 -27.39 0.04
CA HIS A 547 -7.96 -27.71 0.96
C HIS A 547 -7.63 -28.87 1.93
N PRO A 548 -7.49 -28.64 3.25
CA PRO A 548 -7.04 -29.66 4.19
C PRO A 548 -8.08 -30.77 4.32
N THR A 549 -7.71 -32.00 3.98
CA THR A 549 -8.66 -33.11 3.81
C THR A 549 -8.82 -34.01 5.02
N THR A 550 -7.96 -33.89 6.04
CA THR A 550 -8.06 -34.67 7.27
C THR A 550 -8.72 -33.83 8.36
N GLN A 551 -9.59 -34.47 9.17
CA GLN A 551 -10.24 -33.79 10.28
C GLN A 551 -9.24 -33.21 11.28
N ASP A 552 -8.08 -33.87 11.46
CA ASP A 552 -7.01 -33.34 12.31
C ASP A 552 -6.44 -32.02 11.77
N ASN A 553 -6.14 -31.92 10.47
CA ASN A 553 -5.66 -30.67 9.87
C ASN A 553 -6.70 -29.55 10.00
N VAL A 554 -7.98 -29.85 9.76
CA VAL A 554 -9.09 -28.90 9.94
C VAL A 554 -9.16 -28.44 11.40
N ASN A 555 -9.09 -29.37 12.36
CA ASN A 555 -9.13 -29.08 13.79
C ASN A 555 -7.91 -28.24 14.24
N ARG A 556 -6.73 -28.47 13.67
CA ARG A 556 -5.51 -27.68 13.93
C ARG A 556 -5.73 -26.20 13.59
N LEU A 557 -6.35 -25.89 12.46
CA LEU A 557 -6.63 -24.53 12.02
C LEU A 557 -7.80 -23.91 12.79
N GLU A 558 -8.86 -24.69 13.03
CA GLU A 558 -9.99 -24.27 13.87
C GLU A 558 -9.55 -23.89 15.30
N ARG A 559 -8.57 -24.57 15.88
CA ARG A 559 -8.00 -24.19 17.19
C ARG A 559 -7.40 -22.78 17.19
N VAL A 560 -6.79 -22.33 16.09
CA VAL A 560 -6.28 -20.95 15.98
C VAL A 560 -7.46 -19.97 15.95
N GLN A 561 -8.52 -20.29 15.23
CA GLN A 561 -9.74 -19.49 15.19
C GLN A 561 -10.42 -19.42 16.56
N LYS A 562 -10.57 -20.54 17.28
CA LYS A 562 -11.13 -20.56 18.65
C LYS A 562 -10.32 -19.70 19.62
N ARG A 563 -8.99 -19.74 19.53
CA ARG A 563 -8.12 -18.83 20.29
C ARG A 563 -8.36 -17.36 19.93
N ALA A 564 -8.58 -17.05 18.65
CA ALA A 564 -8.92 -15.70 18.22
C ALA A 564 -10.28 -15.24 18.76
N VAL A 565 -11.29 -16.13 18.80
CA VAL A 565 -12.60 -15.85 19.39
C VAL A 565 -12.45 -15.46 20.87
N HIS A 566 -11.66 -16.20 21.65
CA HIS A 566 -11.39 -15.84 23.04
C HIS A 566 -10.60 -14.54 23.19
N PHE A 567 -9.67 -14.26 22.28
CA PHE A 567 -8.99 -12.97 22.27
C PHE A 567 -9.97 -11.81 22.03
N ILE A 568 -10.94 -11.98 21.13
CA ILE A 568 -11.91 -10.95 20.74
C ILE A 568 -12.96 -10.72 21.83
N TYR A 569 -13.56 -11.79 22.35
CA TYR A 569 -14.74 -11.73 23.23
C TYR A 569 -14.46 -12.06 24.71
N GLY A 570 -13.25 -12.52 25.03
CA GLY A 570 -12.87 -12.90 26.40
C GLY A 570 -13.21 -14.35 26.74
N ARG A 571 -13.40 -14.62 28.04
CA ARG A 571 -13.58 -15.99 28.57
C ARG A 571 -14.90 -16.63 28.15
N ASN A 572 -15.97 -15.83 28.02
CA ASN A 572 -17.31 -16.29 27.67
C ASN A 572 -17.73 -15.69 26.32
N PRO A 573 -17.23 -16.25 25.19
CA PRO A 573 -17.62 -15.76 23.88
C PRO A 573 -19.12 -16.02 23.63
N PRO A 574 -19.78 -15.17 22.84
CA PRO A 574 -21.16 -15.40 22.44
C PRO A 574 -21.27 -16.67 21.57
N PRO A 575 -22.48 -17.21 21.34
CA PRO A 575 -22.69 -18.34 20.42
C PRO A 575 -22.13 -18.09 19.01
N ALA A 576 -21.79 -19.16 18.27
CA ALA A 576 -21.03 -19.06 17.02
C ALA A 576 -21.67 -18.15 15.95
N ASN A 577 -23.00 -18.18 15.83
CA ASN A 577 -23.80 -17.34 14.94
C ASN A 577 -23.66 -15.83 15.27
N GLU A 578 -23.50 -15.47 16.53
CA GLU A 578 -23.35 -14.09 16.99
C GLU A 578 -21.90 -13.56 16.90
N GLN A 579 -20.91 -14.45 16.88
CA GLN A 579 -19.49 -14.08 16.74
C GLN A 579 -19.20 -13.43 15.37
N LYS A 580 -20.07 -13.63 14.37
CA LYS A 580 -19.86 -13.20 12.98
C LYS A 580 -18.47 -13.66 12.45
N ILE A 581 -17.98 -14.79 12.94
CA ILE A 581 -16.74 -15.48 12.57
C ILE A 581 -17.16 -16.88 12.13
N MET A 582 -17.12 -17.13 10.83
CA MET A 582 -17.49 -18.41 10.24
C MET A 582 -16.56 -19.53 10.76
N PRO A 583 -17.11 -20.65 11.26
CA PRO A 583 -16.33 -21.83 11.63
C PRO A 583 -15.41 -22.28 10.47
N PHE A 584 -14.21 -22.74 10.77
CA PHE A 584 -13.23 -23.06 9.74
C PHE A 584 -13.70 -24.13 8.73
N PRO A 585 -14.41 -25.22 9.15
CA PRO A 585 -14.98 -26.17 8.18
C PRO A 585 -15.98 -25.51 7.21
N MET A 586 -16.77 -24.56 7.69
CA MET A 586 -17.70 -23.77 6.88
C MET A 586 -16.94 -22.83 5.93
N LEU A 587 -15.85 -22.24 6.42
CA LEU A 587 -14.98 -21.36 5.64
C LEU A 587 -14.30 -22.08 4.47
N LEU A 588 -13.97 -23.37 4.62
CA LEU A 588 -13.42 -24.19 3.54
C LEU A 588 -14.41 -24.29 2.37
N ARG A 589 -15.66 -24.70 2.65
CA ARG A 589 -16.73 -24.78 1.63
C ARG A 589 -17.02 -23.41 1.02
N TYR A 590 -17.07 -22.37 1.84
CA TYR A 590 -17.26 -21.01 1.37
C TYR A 590 -16.19 -20.59 0.36
N ASN A 591 -14.90 -20.85 0.61
CA ASN A 591 -13.83 -20.48 -0.32
C ASN A 591 -13.87 -21.27 -1.62
N ASP A 592 -14.17 -22.58 -1.58
CA ASP A 592 -14.32 -23.38 -2.80
C ASP A 592 -15.49 -22.87 -3.66
N LEU A 593 -16.65 -22.59 -3.06
CA LEU A 593 -17.83 -22.07 -3.78
C LEU A 593 -17.61 -20.67 -4.35
N ILE A 594 -16.93 -19.78 -3.61
CA ILE A 594 -16.56 -18.44 -4.10
C ILE A 594 -15.61 -18.55 -5.29
N PHE A 595 -14.61 -19.42 -5.20
CA PHE A 595 -13.67 -19.63 -6.29
C PHE A 595 -14.39 -20.20 -7.52
N PHE A 596 -15.27 -21.19 -7.33
CA PHE A 596 -16.08 -21.76 -8.40
C PHE A 596 -17.02 -20.73 -9.05
N LYS A 597 -17.73 -19.91 -8.26
CA LYS A 597 -18.58 -18.84 -8.79
C LYS A 597 -17.80 -17.87 -9.68
N LYS A 598 -16.57 -17.52 -9.28
CA LYS A 598 -15.70 -16.66 -10.09
C LYS A 598 -15.31 -17.30 -11.42
N CYS A 599 -15.12 -18.62 -11.45
CA CYS A 599 -14.91 -19.37 -12.69
C CYS A 599 -16.15 -19.30 -13.59
N GLU A 600 -17.33 -19.58 -13.03
CA GLU A 600 -18.61 -19.56 -13.76
C GLU A 600 -18.96 -18.18 -14.34
N CYS A 601 -18.58 -17.10 -13.65
CA CYS A 601 -18.79 -15.73 -14.12
C CYS A 601 -17.67 -15.20 -15.05
N GLY A 602 -16.65 -16.00 -15.36
CA GLY A 602 -15.52 -15.57 -16.19
C GLY A 602 -14.64 -14.48 -15.55
N GLU A 603 -14.66 -14.36 -14.21
CA GLU A 603 -13.78 -13.47 -13.44
C GLU A 603 -12.37 -14.06 -13.24
N THR A 604 -12.22 -15.35 -13.51
CA THR A 604 -10.94 -16.05 -13.51
C THR A 604 -10.72 -16.78 -14.83
N ASP A 605 -9.46 -16.89 -15.25
CA ASP A 605 -9.09 -17.64 -16.46
C ASP A 605 -8.96 -19.16 -16.22
N PHE A 606 -9.11 -19.60 -14.96
CA PHE A 606 -9.19 -21.01 -14.64
C PHE A 606 -10.55 -21.58 -15.08
N ASN A 607 -10.54 -22.44 -16.11
CA ASN A 607 -11.73 -23.14 -16.55
C ASN A 607 -12.00 -24.38 -15.67
N ALA A 608 -12.74 -24.17 -14.57
CA ALA A 608 -13.17 -25.28 -13.71
C ALA A 608 -14.03 -26.32 -14.44
N ARG A 609 -14.83 -25.89 -15.44
CA ARG A 609 -15.70 -26.79 -16.23
C ARG A 609 -14.92 -27.70 -17.18
N ALA A 610 -13.69 -27.37 -17.56
CA ALA A 610 -12.87 -28.23 -18.41
C ALA A 610 -12.68 -29.65 -17.83
N ARG A 611 -12.79 -29.80 -16.50
CA ARG A 611 -12.66 -31.08 -15.79
C ARG A 611 -13.96 -31.60 -15.19
N ILE A 612 -15.05 -30.84 -15.25
CA ILE A 612 -16.36 -31.20 -14.66
C ILE A 612 -17.29 -31.60 -15.78
N ILE A 613 -17.96 -32.74 -15.64
CA ILE A 613 -18.86 -33.27 -16.66
C ILE A 613 -20.24 -32.64 -16.45
N GLU A 614 -20.86 -32.15 -17.53
CA GLU A 614 -22.27 -31.76 -17.48
C GLU A 614 -23.16 -33.00 -17.44
N GLY A 615 -23.99 -33.13 -16.41
CA GLY A 615 -24.94 -34.23 -16.29
C GLY A 615 -26.08 -34.12 -17.31
N ARG A 616 -26.72 -35.25 -17.62
CA ARG A 616 -27.97 -35.25 -18.41
C ARG A 616 -29.06 -34.49 -17.64
N VAL A 617 -29.75 -33.57 -18.31
CA VAL A 617 -30.96 -32.92 -17.79
C VAL A 617 -32.00 -33.99 -17.49
N LEU A 618 -32.34 -34.19 -16.21
CA LEU A 618 -33.39 -35.13 -15.82
C LEU A 618 -34.76 -34.49 -16.02
N ARG A 619 -35.80 -35.28 -16.34
CA ARG A 619 -37.17 -34.77 -16.44
C ARG A 619 -37.60 -34.20 -15.09
N GLY A 620 -37.74 -32.87 -15.01
CA GLY A 620 -38.09 -32.14 -13.79
C GLY A 620 -37.05 -31.07 -13.39
N ASP A 621 -35.84 -31.10 -13.95
CA ASP A 621 -34.89 -29.99 -13.79
C ASP A 621 -35.35 -28.80 -14.64
N SER A 622 -35.42 -27.61 -14.03
CA SER A 622 -35.49 -26.37 -14.78
C SER A 622 -34.24 -26.29 -15.65
N GLY A 623 -34.37 -26.36 -16.97
CA GLY A 623 -33.25 -26.42 -17.92
C GLY A 623 -32.24 -25.26 -17.86
N GLN A 624 -32.38 -24.31 -16.92
CA GLN A 624 -31.44 -23.23 -16.64
C GLN A 624 -30.20 -23.65 -15.84
N HIS A 625 -30.25 -24.72 -15.02
CA HIS A 625 -29.13 -25.14 -14.18
C HIS A 625 -28.91 -26.66 -14.24
N PRO A 626 -28.20 -27.18 -15.27
CA PRO A 626 -27.93 -28.61 -15.36
C PRO A 626 -27.10 -29.07 -14.16
N ARG A 627 -27.45 -30.24 -13.61
CA ARG A 627 -26.73 -30.82 -12.49
C ARG A 627 -25.32 -31.22 -12.93
N LEU A 628 -24.31 -30.71 -12.24
CA LEU A 628 -22.91 -31.02 -12.53
C LEU A 628 -22.55 -32.42 -12.03
N GLN A 629 -21.69 -33.12 -12.76
CA GLN A 629 -21.11 -34.39 -12.36
C GLN A 629 -19.60 -34.24 -12.18
N PRO A 630 -19.04 -34.73 -11.06
CA PRO A 630 -17.60 -34.67 -10.88
C PRO A 630 -16.88 -35.59 -11.87
N PRO A 631 -15.60 -35.33 -12.18
CA PRO A 631 -14.82 -36.22 -13.02
C PRO A 631 -14.77 -37.64 -12.42
N PRO A 632 -14.67 -38.70 -13.25
CA PRO A 632 -14.46 -40.06 -12.79
C PRO A 632 -13.17 -40.10 -11.97
N THR A 633 -13.24 -40.74 -10.80
CA THR A 633 -12.09 -40.90 -9.90
C THR A 633 -12.00 -42.32 -9.38
N ARG A 634 -10.78 -42.84 -9.25
CA ARG A 634 -10.45 -44.19 -8.80
C ARG A 634 -9.94 -44.22 -7.36
N SER A 635 -9.58 -43.07 -6.80
CA SER A 635 -8.96 -42.98 -5.48
C SER A 635 -9.50 -41.86 -4.59
N VAL A 636 -9.24 -42.01 -3.29
CA VAL A 636 -9.51 -40.95 -2.31
C VAL A 636 -8.72 -39.68 -2.63
N LEU A 637 -7.53 -39.78 -3.26
CA LEU A 637 -6.77 -38.59 -3.66
C LEU A 637 -7.52 -37.81 -4.75
N GLY A 638 -8.01 -38.48 -5.79
CA GLY A 638 -8.80 -37.86 -6.85
C GLY A 638 -10.05 -37.15 -6.34
N GLN A 639 -10.71 -37.71 -5.31
CA GLN A 639 -11.85 -37.06 -4.66
C GLN A 639 -11.49 -35.75 -3.93
N ARG A 640 -10.22 -35.50 -3.64
CA ARG A 640 -9.73 -34.28 -2.98
C ARG A 640 -9.45 -33.15 -3.97
N ALA A 641 -9.33 -33.44 -5.26
CA ALA A 641 -9.17 -32.43 -6.30
C ALA A 641 -10.29 -31.39 -6.23
N PHE A 642 -9.99 -30.14 -6.58
CA PHE A 642 -10.96 -29.05 -6.53
C PHE A 642 -12.16 -29.35 -7.45
N SER A 643 -11.87 -29.73 -8.69
CA SER A 643 -12.84 -30.11 -9.73
C SER A 643 -13.79 -31.23 -9.29
N PHE A 644 -13.39 -32.12 -8.39
CA PHE A 644 -14.28 -33.13 -7.82
C PHE A 644 -15.10 -32.59 -6.64
N ARG A 645 -14.42 -32.04 -5.63
CA ARG A 645 -15.04 -31.76 -4.32
C ARG A 645 -16.05 -30.62 -4.34
N VAL A 646 -15.91 -29.68 -5.28
CA VAL A 646 -16.78 -28.49 -5.35
C VAL A 646 -18.16 -28.80 -5.95
N VAL A 647 -18.29 -29.87 -6.73
CA VAL A 647 -19.49 -30.19 -7.51
C VAL A 647 -20.71 -30.43 -6.62
N LYS A 648 -20.58 -31.25 -5.57
CA LYS A 648 -21.71 -31.53 -4.67
C LYS A 648 -22.17 -30.26 -3.93
N PRO A 649 -21.30 -29.52 -3.21
CA PRO A 649 -21.68 -28.26 -2.59
C PRO A 649 -22.32 -27.26 -3.56
N TRP A 650 -21.84 -27.18 -4.80
CA TRP A 650 -22.42 -26.29 -5.80
C TRP A 650 -23.82 -26.73 -6.22
N ASN A 651 -24.01 -28.02 -6.50
CA ASN A 651 -25.30 -28.57 -6.88
C ASN A 651 -26.36 -28.35 -5.79
N ASP A 652 -25.96 -28.49 -4.52
CA ASP A 652 -26.83 -28.35 -3.35
C ASP A 652 -27.29 -26.88 -3.13
N LEU A 653 -26.67 -25.88 -3.78
CA LEU A 653 -27.09 -24.48 -3.67
C LEU A 653 -28.45 -24.22 -4.36
N PRO A 654 -29.32 -23.37 -3.76
CA PRO A 654 -30.52 -22.86 -4.40
C PRO A 654 -30.25 -22.14 -5.73
N PRO A 655 -31.13 -22.27 -6.75
CA PRO A 655 -30.98 -21.58 -8.04
C PRO A 655 -30.73 -20.06 -7.91
N ALA A 656 -31.45 -19.39 -7.01
CA ALA A 656 -31.29 -17.95 -6.77
C ALA A 656 -29.86 -17.53 -6.38
N LEU A 657 -29.09 -18.40 -5.70
CA LEU A 657 -27.67 -18.15 -5.41
C LEU A 657 -26.79 -18.40 -6.63
N LYS A 658 -27.13 -19.39 -7.46
CA LYS A 658 -26.39 -19.68 -8.70
C LYS A 658 -26.54 -18.54 -9.70
N ASP A 659 -27.72 -17.91 -9.77
CA ASP A 659 -28.06 -16.83 -10.71
C ASP A 659 -27.52 -15.45 -10.34
N CYS A 660 -27.20 -15.20 -9.07
CA CYS A 660 -26.74 -13.86 -8.66
C CYS A 660 -25.34 -13.55 -9.23
N ASN A 661 -24.98 -12.27 -9.33
CA ASN A 661 -23.65 -11.90 -9.81
C ASN A 661 -22.56 -12.21 -8.76
N ALA A 662 -21.31 -12.33 -9.21
CA ALA A 662 -20.17 -12.67 -8.35
C ALA A 662 -19.89 -11.63 -7.25
N ALA A 663 -20.34 -10.38 -7.39
CA ALA A 663 -20.22 -9.35 -6.35
C ALA A 663 -21.20 -9.56 -5.18
N GLN A 664 -22.42 -10.01 -5.47
CA GLN A 664 -23.47 -10.28 -4.47
C GLN A 664 -23.33 -11.66 -3.83
N PHE A 665 -22.82 -12.64 -4.59
CA PHE A 665 -22.69 -14.04 -4.17
C PHE A 665 -22.00 -14.24 -2.80
N PRO A 666 -20.89 -13.57 -2.45
CA PRO A 666 -20.23 -13.70 -1.15
C PRO A 666 -21.15 -13.43 0.05
N ALA A 667 -21.95 -12.37 -0.03
CA ALA A 667 -22.83 -11.97 1.07
C ALA A 667 -24.01 -12.93 1.21
N LEU A 668 -24.63 -13.30 0.09
CA LEU A 668 -25.79 -14.19 0.04
C LEU A 668 -25.42 -15.62 0.42
N LEU A 669 -24.31 -16.14 -0.09
CA LEU A 669 -23.79 -17.46 0.28
C LEU A 669 -23.53 -17.54 1.78
N LYS A 670 -22.88 -16.51 2.34
CA LYS A 670 -22.61 -16.46 3.78
C LYS A 670 -23.91 -16.50 4.59
N GLN A 671 -24.95 -15.76 4.19
CA GLN A 671 -26.25 -15.77 4.86
C GLN A 671 -26.89 -17.16 4.80
N HIS A 672 -26.91 -17.79 3.63
CA HIS A 672 -27.45 -19.13 3.42
C HIS A 672 -26.74 -20.18 4.28
N MET A 673 -25.41 -20.18 4.31
CA MET A 673 -24.64 -21.13 5.12
C MET A 673 -24.88 -20.97 6.63
N TRP A 674 -25.19 -19.77 7.11
CA TRP A 674 -25.56 -19.55 8.52
C TRP A 674 -27.00 -19.96 8.84
N GLN A 675 -27.87 -20.09 7.84
CA GLN A 675 -29.23 -20.62 8.04
C GLN A 675 -29.22 -22.15 8.10
N GLU A 676 -28.26 -22.80 7.43
CA GLU A 676 -28.06 -24.26 7.48
C GLU A 676 -27.30 -24.75 8.73
N PHE A 677 -26.50 -23.86 9.35
CA PHE A 677 -25.66 -24.16 10.51
C PHE A 677 -26.42 -23.97 11.82
#